data_AF-A0A7J3VMT5-F1
#
_entry.id   AF-A0A7J3VMT5-F1
#
_cell.length_a   1.000
_cell.length_b   1.000
_cell.length_c   1.000
_cell.angle_alpha   90.00
_cell.angle_beta   90.00
_cell.angle_gamma   90.00
#
_symmetry.space_group_name_H-M   'P 1'
#
loop_
_entity.id
_entity.type
_entity.pdbx_description
1 polymer ?
#
loop_
_entity_poly.entity_id
_entity_poly.type
_entity_poly.pdbx_seq_one_letter_code
_entity_poly.pdbx_strand_id
1 'polypeptide(L)'
;MEMGKGSRREGDGRDDPIGSDDSINYLESISVDDSKELSRIVNAIAEEHGCEILSYCIYGSKVSGYARPDSDYDILLVLKDYKEIIKYVYVRDDYRLNASVLVVDGKALLRDAEHAMLGEFVAGRLLHPYLPLYNGSYLNDVETLYKKRVIVEEYSTLMGLNPLVATDEVAIPLEYFLFSKIKKRARIYPHALYSYVKTYTGSHAARNMEISRRGFMRALRELEKEGRIELKVHKDGDDGNYYHIMLKDKCKGNHRALMKEMFRGAFAWLVHSYAARRTLNFFKEEAASKLKRRKEVKAYSIPPALDTPTILLKVNEGIVVDGNSWLDMIAEALGFRDGYSARFTSIGDKHAATSLCTLEHEEGMEGGKAAKKKESIVIKYYTNVKMAKWIALNVWLAGIRHYDVSPEKRMMNEYIGVRRVRALGINTPEVVAVSFGKRLMAFKYVDGIPLSSMIDALVGDHNHNHNHSHSHGNDHVQTGRVNRMEGEEGLLSHVKRYGALLGMIHANGFILRDTKPSNVLVVPLPPYNADDYSDGSTAIAKTSSDMLYITDFEQFSTSTDYDDMAWDIACFLYYSLLFKRDEDMARMFVRAFLGGYAQHGSSDAIARAAKSSYFLPFYPAMVIGIIKAVREEIRSFRC
;
A
#
# COMPACT_ATOMS: atom_id res chain seq x y z
N MET A 1 -14.17 -19.77 -60.73
CA MET A 1 -15.46 -19.38 -61.35
C MET A 1 -16.45 -19.26 -60.21
N GLU A 2 -17.10 -18.15 -59.86
CA GLU A 2 -17.16 -16.74 -60.26
C GLU A 2 -17.52 -15.99 -58.94
N MET A 3 -16.74 -14.99 -58.52
CA MET A 3 -17.07 -13.56 -58.59
C MET A 3 -18.56 -13.17 -58.39
N GLY A 4 -18.82 -12.50 -57.26
CA GLY A 4 -19.99 -11.65 -57.02
C GLY A 4 -19.65 -10.56 -56.00
N LYS A 5 -19.62 -9.31 -56.47
CA LYS A 5 -19.15 -8.08 -55.79
C LYS A 5 -20.21 -7.45 -54.87
N GLY A 6 -19.73 -6.84 -53.79
CA GLY A 6 -20.02 -5.43 -53.48
C GLY A 6 -21.09 -5.09 -52.44
N SER A 7 -20.66 -4.57 -51.30
CA SER A 7 -21.27 -3.39 -50.65
C SER A 7 -20.37 -2.89 -49.51
N ARG A 8 -19.69 -1.77 -49.76
CA ARG A 8 -18.99 -0.96 -48.75
C ARG A 8 -20.04 -0.32 -47.83
N ARG A 9 -19.82 -0.38 -46.52
CA ARG A 9 -20.34 0.64 -45.58
C ARG A 9 -19.16 1.37 -44.96
N GLU A 10 -19.07 2.63 -45.30
CA GLU A 10 -18.24 3.65 -44.67
C GLU A 10 -18.79 4.00 -43.29
N GLY A 11 -17.88 4.34 -42.37
CA GLY A 11 -18.14 5.29 -41.27
C GLY A 11 -18.75 4.73 -39.99
N ASP A 12 -17.92 4.46 -39.00
CA ASP A 12 -18.04 5.17 -37.72
C ASP A 12 -16.65 5.25 -37.08
N GLY A 13 -15.98 6.37 -37.33
CA GLY A 13 -14.71 6.71 -36.72
C GLY A 13 -14.95 6.99 -35.25
N ARG A 14 -14.58 6.04 -34.39
CA ARG A 14 -14.40 6.32 -32.97
C ARG A 14 -12.97 6.80 -32.79
N ASP A 15 -12.86 8.03 -32.33
CA ASP A 15 -11.63 8.70 -31.94
C ASP A 15 -10.75 7.77 -31.08
N ASP A 16 -9.66 7.28 -31.68
CA ASP A 16 -8.47 6.80 -31.00
C ASP A 16 -7.64 8.05 -30.63
N PRO A 17 -7.63 8.53 -29.38
CA PRO A 17 -6.60 9.46 -28.98
C PRO A 17 -5.33 8.64 -28.80
N ILE A 18 -4.28 8.98 -29.57
CA ILE A 18 -2.93 8.38 -29.54
C ILE A 18 -2.75 7.22 -30.56
N GLY A 19 -3.21 7.44 -31.79
CA GLY A 19 -2.54 6.97 -33.00
C GLY A 19 -1.79 8.14 -33.64
N SER A 20 -0.50 7.97 -33.95
CA SER A 20 0.41 8.95 -34.55
C SER A 20 0.63 10.26 -33.78
N ASP A 21 1.42 10.19 -32.71
CA ASP A 21 2.23 11.35 -32.30
C ASP A 21 3.67 10.87 -32.00
N ASP A 22 4.38 10.52 -33.07
CA ASP A 22 5.84 10.38 -33.08
C ASP A 22 6.54 11.77 -32.99
N SER A 23 5.82 12.84 -32.62
CA SER A 23 6.26 14.23 -32.76
C SER A 23 6.12 15.11 -31.52
N ILE A 24 6.03 14.54 -30.31
CA ILE A 24 6.25 15.33 -29.08
C ILE A 24 7.76 15.63 -28.93
N ASN A 25 8.17 16.75 -29.55
CA ASN A 25 9.43 17.49 -29.38
C ASN A 25 10.66 16.61 -29.12
N TYR A 26 11.21 16.06 -30.20
CA TYR A 26 12.56 15.51 -30.24
C TYR A 26 13.60 16.58 -29.89
N LEU A 27 13.86 16.73 -28.58
CA LEU A 27 14.98 17.46 -27.97
C LEU A 27 15.03 18.96 -28.32
N GLU A 28 15.73 19.74 -27.51
CA GLU A 28 16.56 20.77 -28.15
C GLU A 28 17.50 20.01 -29.08
N SER A 29 17.17 20.02 -30.37
CA SER A 29 17.78 19.18 -31.39
C SER A 29 19.29 19.24 -31.27
N ILE A 30 19.92 18.08 -31.15
CA ILE A 30 21.36 17.97 -31.41
C ILE A 30 21.64 18.66 -32.75
N SER A 31 22.67 19.50 -32.80
CA SER A 31 22.98 20.22 -34.03
C SER A 31 23.26 19.21 -35.15
N VAL A 32 22.93 19.57 -36.39
CA VAL A 32 23.19 18.70 -37.55
C VAL A 32 24.69 18.36 -37.64
N ASP A 33 25.54 19.30 -37.26
CA ASP A 33 26.99 19.13 -37.25
C ASP A 33 27.46 18.18 -36.14
N ASP A 34 26.91 18.30 -34.94
CA ASP A 34 27.18 17.37 -33.82
C ASP A 34 26.72 15.96 -34.20
N SER A 35 25.53 15.82 -34.79
CA SER A 35 25.02 14.50 -35.23
C SER A 35 25.93 13.86 -36.30
N LYS A 36 26.45 14.64 -37.25
CA LYS A 36 27.39 14.16 -38.27
C LYS A 36 28.71 13.74 -37.63
N GLU A 37 29.23 14.53 -36.69
CA GLU A 37 30.50 14.22 -36.03
C GLU A 37 30.39 12.97 -35.14
N LEU A 38 29.31 12.83 -34.38
CA LEU A 38 29.03 11.60 -33.62
C LEU A 38 28.94 10.38 -34.54
N SER A 39 28.32 10.52 -35.71
CA SER A 39 28.25 9.45 -36.71
C SER A 39 29.65 9.06 -37.22
N ARG A 40 30.52 10.04 -37.50
CA ARG A 40 31.92 9.77 -37.87
C ARG A 40 32.67 9.02 -36.77
N ILE A 41 32.52 9.45 -35.52
CA ILE A 41 33.17 8.81 -34.37
C ILE A 41 32.77 7.34 -34.26
N VAL A 42 31.46 7.02 -34.31
CA VAL A 42 31.02 5.62 -34.15
C VAL A 42 31.41 4.76 -35.36
N ASN A 43 31.40 5.30 -36.58
CA ASN A 43 31.85 4.58 -37.77
C ASN A 43 33.35 4.25 -37.69
N ALA A 44 34.19 5.22 -37.28
CA ALA A 44 35.62 4.97 -37.10
C ALA A 44 35.90 3.86 -36.08
N ILE A 45 35.17 3.84 -34.95
CA ILE A 45 35.29 2.79 -33.93
C ILE A 45 34.83 1.42 -34.48
N ALA A 46 33.74 1.40 -35.25
CA ALA A 46 33.22 0.17 -35.84
C ALA A 46 34.19 -0.41 -36.89
N GLU A 47 34.77 0.45 -37.73
CA GLU A 47 35.79 0.11 -38.73
C GLU A 47 37.07 -0.42 -38.08
N GLU A 48 37.58 0.23 -37.03
CA GLU A 48 38.76 -0.22 -36.26
C GLU A 48 38.57 -1.67 -35.77
N HIS A 49 37.34 -2.01 -35.40
CA HIS A 49 36.99 -3.33 -34.88
C HIS A 49 36.46 -4.30 -35.93
N GLY A 50 36.33 -3.88 -37.20
CA GLY A 50 35.79 -4.70 -38.29
C GLY A 50 34.37 -5.22 -38.01
N CYS A 51 33.55 -4.43 -37.33
CA CYS A 51 32.23 -4.82 -36.86
C CYS A 51 31.11 -4.04 -37.55
N GLU A 52 29.97 -4.70 -37.76
CA GLU A 52 28.73 -4.05 -38.22
C GLU A 52 28.07 -3.30 -37.05
N ILE A 53 27.65 -2.05 -37.28
CA ILE A 53 26.87 -1.28 -36.31
C ILE A 53 25.44 -1.81 -36.31
N LEU A 54 24.97 -2.35 -35.18
CA LEU A 54 23.58 -2.74 -35.00
C LEU A 54 22.70 -1.53 -34.66
N SER A 55 23.17 -0.68 -33.74
CA SER A 55 22.44 0.49 -33.27
C SER A 55 23.37 1.44 -32.49
N TYR A 56 23.01 2.72 -32.40
CA TYR A 56 23.62 3.61 -31.40
C TYR A 56 22.69 4.75 -30.98
N CYS A 57 22.91 5.24 -29.76
CA CYS A 57 22.19 6.38 -29.19
C CYS A 57 23.10 7.25 -28.34
N ILE A 58 22.70 8.50 -28.14
CA ILE A 58 23.25 9.34 -27.07
C ILE A 58 22.37 9.25 -25.82
N TYR A 59 22.99 9.40 -24.64
CA TYR A 59 22.31 9.41 -23.35
C TYR A 59 22.96 10.43 -22.42
N GLY A 60 22.54 10.47 -21.14
CA GLY A 60 23.22 11.25 -20.12
C GLY A 60 22.83 12.74 -20.10
N SER A 61 23.78 13.59 -19.70
CA SER A 61 23.50 14.98 -19.28
C SER A 61 22.99 15.88 -20.40
N LYS A 62 23.50 15.70 -21.64
CA LYS A 62 23.09 16.43 -22.84
C LYS A 62 21.63 16.10 -23.20
N VAL A 63 21.28 14.81 -23.22
CA VAL A 63 19.91 14.35 -23.52
C VAL A 63 18.92 14.76 -22.44
N SER A 64 19.33 14.64 -21.18
CA SER A 64 18.48 14.90 -20.01
C SER A 64 18.40 16.39 -19.63
N GLY A 65 19.11 17.27 -20.34
CA GLY A 65 18.99 18.73 -20.17
C GLY A 65 19.64 19.29 -18.90
N TYR A 66 20.70 18.65 -18.40
CA TYR A 66 21.49 19.15 -17.27
C TYR A 66 23.00 19.23 -17.56
N ALA A 67 23.37 19.16 -18.83
CA ALA A 67 24.75 19.31 -19.29
C ALA A 67 25.34 20.67 -18.87
N ARG A 68 26.63 20.65 -18.55
CA ARG A 68 27.48 21.83 -18.42
C ARG A 68 28.23 22.07 -19.75
N PRO A 69 28.83 23.25 -19.97
CA PRO A 69 29.61 23.52 -21.19
C PRO A 69 30.71 22.50 -21.45
N ASP A 70 31.33 21.97 -20.38
CA ASP A 70 32.41 20.97 -20.40
C ASP A 70 31.89 19.51 -20.43
N SER A 71 30.59 19.29 -20.61
CA SER A 71 30.04 17.92 -20.62
C SER A 71 30.25 17.24 -21.96
N ASP A 72 30.90 16.07 -21.91
CA ASP A 72 31.04 15.16 -23.03
C ASP A 72 29.68 14.62 -23.50
N TYR A 73 29.63 14.17 -24.76
CA TYR A 73 28.51 13.35 -25.25
C TYR A 73 28.70 11.89 -24.83
N ASP A 74 27.74 11.35 -24.07
CA ASP A 74 27.71 9.93 -23.74
C ASP A 74 27.03 9.13 -24.88
N ILE A 75 27.77 8.23 -25.53
CA ILE A 75 27.27 7.39 -26.63
C ILE A 75 27.20 5.93 -26.18
N LEU A 76 26.11 5.24 -26.49
CA LEU A 76 26.02 3.78 -26.44
C LEU A 76 26.08 3.26 -27.87
N LEU A 77 27.16 2.54 -28.21
CA LEU A 77 27.38 1.94 -29.53
C LEU A 77 27.22 0.42 -29.44
N VAL A 78 26.28 -0.14 -30.20
CA VAL A 78 26.01 -1.58 -30.25
C VAL A 78 26.58 -2.15 -31.54
N LEU A 79 27.52 -3.07 -31.40
CA LEU A 79 28.20 -3.74 -32.50
C LEU A 79 27.80 -5.22 -32.57
N LYS A 80 27.75 -5.76 -33.78
CA LYS A 80 27.47 -7.17 -34.03
C LYS A 80 28.71 -8.02 -33.79
N ASP A 81 28.56 -9.09 -33.01
CA ASP A 81 29.61 -10.08 -32.71
C ASP A 81 30.92 -9.45 -32.21
N TYR A 82 30.80 -8.42 -31.37
CA TYR A 82 31.93 -7.65 -30.87
C TYR A 82 32.74 -8.45 -29.84
N LYS A 83 33.97 -8.80 -30.20
CA LYS A 83 34.80 -9.76 -29.45
C LYS A 83 35.19 -9.29 -28.05
N GLU A 84 35.35 -7.98 -27.82
CA GLU A 84 35.70 -7.47 -26.49
C GLU A 84 34.49 -7.46 -25.52
N ILE A 85 33.28 -7.77 -26.00
CA ILE A 85 32.00 -7.76 -25.27
C ILE A 85 31.57 -6.36 -24.83
N ILE A 86 32.45 -5.60 -24.18
CA ILE A 86 32.20 -4.25 -23.70
C ILE A 86 33.50 -3.45 -23.56
N LYS A 87 33.50 -2.17 -23.97
CA LYS A 87 34.66 -1.28 -23.87
C LYS A 87 34.24 0.19 -23.79
N TYR A 88 34.98 0.97 -23.00
CA TYR A 88 34.91 2.44 -23.03
C TYR A 88 35.98 3.02 -23.95
N VAL A 89 35.57 3.93 -24.84
CA VAL A 89 36.45 4.71 -25.71
C VAL A 89 36.18 6.19 -25.43
N TYR A 90 37.22 6.93 -25.04
CA TYR A 90 37.14 8.37 -24.86
C TYR A 90 37.74 9.05 -26.10
N VAL A 91 36.95 9.90 -26.74
CA VAL A 91 37.38 10.71 -27.87
C VAL A 91 37.51 12.15 -27.38
N ARG A 92 38.73 12.65 -27.37
CA ARG A 92 39.06 14.04 -27.02
C ARG A 92 39.69 14.72 -28.22
N ASP A 93 39.14 15.88 -28.57
CA ASP A 93 39.67 16.71 -29.64
C ASP A 93 39.55 18.17 -29.18
N ASP A 94 40.68 18.88 -29.11
CA ASP A 94 40.75 20.27 -28.65
C ASP A 94 40.01 21.25 -29.57
N TYR A 95 39.68 20.83 -30.81
CA TYR A 95 38.98 21.63 -31.82
C TYR A 95 37.61 21.07 -32.20
N ARG A 96 37.21 19.90 -31.68
CA ARG A 96 35.91 19.25 -31.98
C ARG A 96 35.15 18.86 -30.70
N LEU A 97 34.19 17.96 -30.86
CA LEU A 97 33.31 17.45 -29.82
C LEU A 97 33.98 16.36 -29.00
N ASN A 98 33.89 16.46 -27.68
CA ASN A 98 34.32 15.39 -26.76
C ASN A 98 33.21 14.36 -26.59
N ALA A 99 33.55 13.08 -26.72
CA ALA A 99 32.61 11.96 -26.59
C ALA A 99 33.15 10.83 -25.73
N SER A 100 32.27 10.27 -24.90
CA SER A 100 32.48 9.05 -24.12
C SER A 100 31.64 7.92 -24.72
N VAL A 101 32.28 7.01 -25.45
CA VAL A 101 31.61 5.93 -26.18
C VAL A 101 31.69 4.62 -25.39
N LEU A 102 30.53 4.10 -24.99
CA LEU A 102 30.36 2.76 -24.45
C LEU A 102 30.02 1.81 -25.59
N VAL A 103 31.00 1.01 -26.02
CA VAL A 103 30.85 -0.02 -27.05
C VAL A 103 30.41 -1.32 -26.39
N VAL A 104 29.41 -2.01 -26.95
CA VAL A 104 28.89 -3.29 -26.45
C VAL A 104 28.56 -4.25 -27.59
N ASP A 105 28.73 -5.54 -27.35
CA ASP A 105 28.20 -6.61 -28.21
C ASP A 105 26.66 -6.70 -28.10
N GLY A 106 25.98 -6.85 -29.25
CA GLY A 106 24.53 -6.94 -29.31
C GLY A 106 23.93 -8.08 -28.48
N LYS A 107 24.52 -9.29 -28.51
CA LYS A 107 24.03 -10.44 -27.73
C LYS A 107 24.26 -10.21 -26.24
N ALA A 108 25.38 -9.59 -25.86
CA ALA A 108 25.66 -9.22 -24.48
C ALA A 108 24.66 -8.18 -23.94
N LEU A 109 24.28 -7.18 -24.75
CA LEU A 109 23.26 -6.19 -24.39
C LEU A 109 21.88 -6.83 -24.17
N LEU A 110 21.43 -7.71 -25.07
CA LEU A 110 20.16 -8.44 -24.92
C LEU A 110 20.16 -9.28 -23.62
N ARG A 111 21.24 -10.02 -23.37
CA ARG A 111 21.39 -10.80 -22.12
C ARG A 111 21.50 -9.93 -20.87
N ASP A 112 22.04 -8.72 -20.97
CA ASP A 112 22.02 -7.76 -19.86
C ASP A 112 20.60 -7.25 -19.57
N ALA A 113 19.81 -7.00 -20.62
CA ALA A 113 18.41 -6.61 -20.51
C ALA A 113 17.51 -7.72 -19.96
N GLU A 114 17.72 -8.98 -20.35
CA GLU A 114 16.91 -10.12 -19.91
C GLU A 114 17.36 -10.72 -18.57
N HIS A 115 18.67 -10.82 -18.33
CA HIS A 115 19.23 -11.59 -17.21
C HIS A 115 20.23 -10.85 -16.32
N ALA A 116 20.52 -9.58 -16.61
CA ALA A 116 21.48 -8.74 -15.90
C ALA A 116 22.89 -9.31 -15.99
N MET A 117 23.22 -9.90 -17.14
CA MET A 117 24.52 -10.54 -17.41
C MET A 117 25.69 -9.59 -17.14
N LEU A 118 25.54 -8.28 -17.39
CA LEU A 118 26.57 -7.26 -17.17
C LEU A 118 26.28 -6.44 -15.91
N GLY A 119 25.49 -6.97 -14.98
CA GLY A 119 25.06 -6.26 -13.77
C GLY A 119 24.16 -5.07 -14.07
N GLU A 120 23.48 -5.06 -15.23
CA GLU A 120 22.70 -3.90 -15.71
C GLU A 120 23.57 -2.66 -15.94
N PHE A 121 24.86 -2.88 -16.21
CA PHE A 121 25.75 -1.79 -16.52
C PHE A 121 25.32 -1.14 -17.82
N VAL A 122 25.02 -1.91 -18.87
CA VAL A 122 24.68 -1.33 -20.18
C VAL A 122 23.19 -1.09 -20.29
N ALA A 123 22.36 -2.12 -20.07
CA ALA A 123 20.90 -2.01 -20.17
C ALA A 123 20.33 -0.96 -19.21
N GLY A 124 21.00 -0.71 -18.08
CA GLY A 124 20.63 0.35 -17.14
C GLY A 124 20.67 1.77 -17.71
N ARG A 125 21.37 2.03 -18.82
CA ARG A 125 21.28 3.32 -19.53
C ARG A 125 19.89 3.57 -20.11
N LEU A 126 19.23 2.51 -20.58
CA LEU A 126 17.88 2.54 -21.16
C LEU A 126 16.78 2.66 -20.10
N LEU A 127 17.14 2.74 -18.80
CA LEU A 127 16.22 3.14 -17.74
C LEU A 127 15.85 4.63 -17.83
N HIS A 128 16.74 5.44 -18.42
CA HIS A 128 16.68 6.89 -18.47
C HIS A 128 16.45 7.38 -19.91
N PRO A 129 16.15 8.68 -20.11
CA PRO A 129 16.04 9.24 -21.45
C PRO A 129 17.31 9.03 -22.28
N TYR A 130 17.11 8.57 -23.51
CA TYR A 130 18.15 8.42 -24.54
C TYR A 130 17.58 8.88 -25.89
N LEU A 131 18.47 9.23 -26.82
CA LEU A 131 18.13 9.59 -28.19
C LEU A 131 18.78 8.60 -29.16
N PRO A 132 17.99 7.71 -29.81
CA PRO A 132 18.47 6.90 -30.91
C PRO A 132 18.94 7.78 -32.07
N LEU A 133 20.13 7.49 -32.60
CA LEU A 133 20.65 8.13 -33.81
C LEU A 133 20.70 7.14 -34.99
N TYR A 134 20.74 5.84 -34.71
CA TYR A 134 20.62 4.79 -35.71
C TYR A 134 19.91 3.56 -35.14
N ASN A 135 19.02 2.96 -35.93
CA ASN A 135 18.24 1.77 -35.59
C ASN A 135 17.59 1.84 -34.19
N GLY A 136 16.65 2.76 -34.01
CA GLY A 136 15.97 2.97 -32.73
C GLY A 136 15.01 1.82 -32.34
N SER A 137 14.52 1.04 -33.30
CA SER A 137 13.68 -0.14 -33.01
C SER A 137 14.45 -1.18 -32.19
N TYR A 138 15.72 -1.45 -32.54
CA TYR A 138 16.56 -2.36 -31.77
C TYR A 138 16.70 -1.93 -30.29
N LEU A 139 16.93 -0.64 -30.03
CA LEU A 139 17.05 -0.12 -28.65
C LEU A 139 15.73 -0.16 -27.91
N ASN A 140 14.61 0.13 -28.60
CA ASN A 140 13.28 0.01 -28.06
C ASN A 140 12.97 -1.42 -27.59
N ASP A 141 13.36 -2.43 -28.36
CA ASP A 141 13.16 -3.85 -28.01
C ASP A 141 13.98 -4.22 -26.77
N VAL A 142 15.25 -3.81 -26.73
CA VAL A 142 16.14 -4.01 -25.58
C VAL A 142 15.60 -3.30 -24.32
N GLU A 143 15.17 -2.04 -24.47
CA GLU A 143 14.55 -1.26 -23.38
C GLU A 143 13.31 -1.97 -22.84
N THR A 144 12.48 -2.51 -23.73
CA THR A 144 11.24 -3.19 -23.36
C THR A 144 11.53 -4.47 -22.59
N LEU A 145 12.46 -5.31 -23.07
CA LEU A 145 12.94 -6.49 -22.34
C LEU A 145 13.45 -6.14 -20.94
N TYR A 146 14.27 -5.09 -20.84
CA TYR A 146 14.82 -4.62 -19.58
C TYR A 146 13.73 -4.12 -18.63
N LYS A 147 12.83 -3.24 -19.09
CA LYS A 147 11.76 -2.67 -18.26
C LYS A 147 10.73 -3.71 -17.83
N LYS A 148 10.43 -4.73 -18.64
CA LYS A 148 9.61 -5.88 -18.23
C LYS A 148 10.22 -6.58 -17.02
N ARG A 149 11.53 -6.85 -17.05
CA ARG A 149 12.22 -7.45 -15.91
C ARG A 149 12.14 -6.54 -14.69
N VAL A 150 12.39 -5.23 -14.85
CA VAL A 150 12.29 -4.26 -13.75
C VAL A 150 10.91 -4.30 -13.12
N ILE A 151 9.82 -4.25 -13.91
CA ILE A 151 8.44 -4.32 -13.39
C ILE A 151 8.25 -5.58 -12.53
N VAL A 152 8.63 -6.75 -13.05
CA VAL A 152 8.44 -8.04 -12.33
C VAL A 152 9.26 -8.10 -11.04
N GLU A 153 10.50 -7.64 -11.06
CA GLU A 153 11.40 -7.65 -9.89
C GLU A 153 10.96 -6.68 -8.79
N GLU A 154 10.60 -5.46 -9.18
CA GLU A 154 10.15 -4.43 -8.25
C GLU A 154 8.76 -4.75 -7.67
N TYR A 155 7.85 -5.28 -8.48
CA TYR A 155 6.56 -5.77 -7.98
C TYR A 155 6.74 -6.93 -6.99
N SER A 156 7.63 -7.87 -7.28
CA SER A 156 7.95 -8.96 -6.35
C SER A 156 8.55 -8.45 -5.03
N THR A 157 9.30 -7.34 -5.09
CA THR A 157 9.82 -6.65 -3.90
C THR A 157 8.67 -6.03 -3.09
N LEU A 158 7.74 -5.34 -3.75
CA LEU A 158 6.53 -4.78 -3.11
C LEU A 158 5.67 -5.85 -2.44
N MET A 159 5.41 -6.97 -3.13
CA MET A 159 4.65 -8.09 -2.55
C MET A 159 5.28 -8.63 -1.27
N GLY A 160 6.63 -8.63 -1.20
CA GLY A 160 7.36 -9.03 -0.02
C GLY A 160 7.24 -8.05 1.14
N LEU A 161 6.95 -6.77 0.87
CA LEU A 161 6.70 -5.75 1.90
C LEU A 161 5.28 -5.87 2.46
N ASN A 162 4.28 -6.04 1.60
CA ASN A 162 2.90 -6.26 2.03
C ASN A 162 2.08 -6.95 0.94
N PRO A 163 1.31 -8.01 1.25
CA PRO A 163 0.48 -8.71 0.28
C PRO A 163 -0.71 -7.89 -0.24
N LEU A 164 -1.06 -6.75 0.39
CA LEU A 164 -2.11 -5.84 -0.09
C LEU A 164 -1.89 -5.40 -1.54
N VAL A 165 -0.64 -5.31 -2.01
CA VAL A 165 -0.33 -4.95 -3.42
C VAL A 165 -0.79 -6.00 -4.44
N ALA A 166 -1.10 -7.21 -4.00
CA ALA A 166 -1.63 -8.28 -4.84
C ALA A 166 -3.17 -8.25 -4.95
N THR A 167 -3.80 -7.17 -4.48
CA THR A 167 -5.25 -6.96 -4.52
C THR A 167 -5.58 -5.75 -5.38
N ASP A 168 -6.86 -5.51 -5.65
CA ASP A 168 -7.37 -4.31 -6.29
C ASP A 168 -7.42 -3.08 -5.35
N GLU A 169 -6.83 -3.19 -4.15
CA GLU A 169 -6.78 -2.11 -3.16
C GLU A 169 -5.62 -1.13 -3.36
N VAL A 170 -4.64 -1.47 -4.20
CA VAL A 170 -3.43 -0.66 -4.43
C VAL A 170 -3.25 -0.41 -5.93
N ALA A 171 -3.14 0.86 -6.30
CA ALA A 171 -2.67 1.26 -7.62
C ALA A 171 -1.17 1.57 -7.56
N ILE A 172 -0.44 1.12 -8.58
CA ILE A 172 1.02 1.25 -8.66
C ILE A 172 1.34 2.13 -9.88
N PRO A 173 1.70 3.42 -9.67
CA PRO A 173 2.12 4.27 -10.78
C PRO A 173 3.39 3.74 -11.44
N LEU A 174 3.58 4.01 -12.73
CA LEU A 174 4.76 3.55 -13.46
C LEU A 174 6.06 4.12 -12.90
N GLU A 175 5.96 5.33 -12.36
CA GLU A 175 7.01 6.08 -11.69
C GLU A 175 7.56 5.28 -10.50
N TYR A 176 6.74 4.46 -9.84
CA TYR A 176 7.19 3.58 -8.77
C TYR A 176 8.32 2.66 -9.24
N PHE A 177 8.15 1.98 -10.38
CA PHE A 177 9.14 1.04 -10.90
C PHE A 177 10.44 1.74 -11.26
N LEU A 178 10.34 2.93 -11.84
CA LEU A 178 11.49 3.77 -12.16
C LEU A 178 12.24 4.16 -10.88
N PHE A 179 11.57 4.83 -9.94
CA PHE A 179 12.23 5.36 -8.75
C PHE A 179 12.70 4.28 -7.79
N SER A 180 11.96 3.17 -7.66
CA SER A 180 12.40 2.01 -6.88
C SER A 180 13.71 1.43 -7.45
N LYS A 181 13.78 1.27 -8.77
CA LYS A 181 14.99 0.78 -9.44
C LYS A 181 16.16 1.75 -9.29
N ILE A 182 15.92 3.05 -9.49
CA ILE A 182 16.95 4.08 -9.34
C ILE A 182 17.47 4.12 -7.90
N LYS A 183 16.59 4.07 -6.87
CA LYS A 183 16.99 4.05 -5.46
C LYS A 183 17.94 2.89 -5.17
N LYS A 184 17.61 1.68 -5.64
CA LYS A 184 18.45 0.49 -5.50
C LYS A 184 19.82 0.67 -6.17
N ARG A 185 19.84 1.20 -7.40
CA ARG A 185 21.08 1.51 -8.12
C ARG A 185 21.92 2.58 -7.42
N ALA A 186 21.30 3.62 -6.87
CA ALA A 186 21.99 4.69 -6.16
C ALA A 186 22.65 4.21 -4.86
N ARG A 187 22.08 3.19 -4.18
CA ARG A 187 22.70 2.57 -3.00
C ARG A 187 24.00 1.83 -3.36
N ILE A 188 24.02 1.19 -4.52
CA ILE A 188 25.17 0.42 -5.04
C ILE A 188 26.21 1.32 -5.69
N TYR A 189 25.75 2.36 -6.39
CA TYR A 189 26.56 3.26 -7.22
C TYR A 189 26.34 4.71 -6.78
N PRO A 190 26.80 5.12 -5.58
CA PRO A 190 26.42 6.41 -4.98
C PRO A 190 26.78 7.65 -5.81
N HIS A 191 27.74 7.55 -6.71
CA HIS A 191 28.14 8.66 -7.58
C HIS A 191 27.18 8.88 -8.77
N ALA A 192 26.31 7.91 -9.08
CA ALA A 192 25.23 8.09 -10.06
C ALA A 192 24.01 8.81 -9.48
N LEU A 193 23.93 8.98 -8.16
CA LEU A 193 22.81 9.68 -7.50
C LEU A 193 22.66 11.11 -8.02
N TYR A 194 23.76 11.82 -8.25
CA TYR A 194 23.73 13.17 -8.82
C TYR A 194 23.02 13.22 -10.17
N SER A 195 23.39 12.34 -11.10
CA SER A 195 22.74 12.25 -12.41
C SER A 195 21.28 11.91 -12.31
N TYR A 196 20.90 11.00 -11.40
CA TYR A 196 19.51 10.62 -11.20
C TYR A 196 18.65 11.77 -10.71
N VAL A 197 19.14 12.51 -9.70
CA VAL A 197 18.45 13.71 -9.20
C VAL A 197 18.31 14.73 -10.33
N LYS A 198 19.40 15.07 -11.05
CA LYS A 198 19.35 16.09 -12.11
C LYS A 198 18.55 15.67 -13.34
N THR A 199 18.38 14.37 -13.59
CA THR A 199 17.51 13.85 -14.66
C THR A 199 16.03 14.12 -14.35
N TYR A 200 15.62 13.97 -13.07
CA TYR A 200 14.21 14.02 -12.68
C TYR A 200 13.86 15.23 -11.80
N THR A 201 14.67 16.29 -11.85
CA THR A 201 14.42 17.58 -11.18
C THR A 201 14.72 18.75 -12.11
N GLY A 202 14.15 19.92 -11.83
CA GLY A 202 14.34 21.12 -12.64
C GLY A 202 13.42 21.16 -13.87
N SER A 203 13.74 22.05 -14.81
CA SER A 203 12.88 22.38 -15.96
C SER A 203 12.60 21.20 -16.91
N HIS A 204 13.52 20.24 -17.02
CA HIS A 204 13.40 19.09 -17.92
C HIS A 204 12.75 17.86 -17.26
N ALA A 205 12.42 17.91 -15.97
CA ALA A 205 11.95 16.76 -15.21
C ALA A 205 10.69 16.11 -15.79
N ALA A 206 9.68 16.93 -16.14
CA ALA A 206 8.41 16.44 -16.70
C ALA A 206 8.62 15.71 -18.03
N ARG A 207 9.41 16.28 -18.94
CA ARG A 207 9.79 15.65 -20.22
C ARG A 207 10.52 14.33 -19.99
N ASN A 208 11.53 14.34 -19.12
CA ASN A 208 12.34 13.15 -18.83
C ASN A 208 11.50 12.04 -18.18
N MET A 209 10.54 12.41 -17.33
CA MET A 209 9.58 11.48 -16.76
C MET A 209 8.71 10.84 -17.84
N GLU A 210 8.14 11.64 -18.74
CA GLU A 210 7.26 11.14 -19.79
C GLU A 210 7.98 10.17 -20.74
N ILE A 211 9.23 10.47 -21.13
CA ILE A 211 10.05 9.56 -21.94
C ILE A 211 10.23 8.22 -21.23
N SER A 212 10.61 8.25 -19.95
CA SER A 212 10.79 7.03 -19.16
C SER A 212 9.48 6.24 -18.99
N ARG A 213 8.36 6.95 -18.78
CA ARG A 213 7.01 6.39 -18.61
C ARG A 213 6.56 5.63 -19.85
N ARG A 214 6.79 6.16 -21.06
CA ARG A 214 6.44 5.48 -22.33
C ARG A 214 7.09 4.10 -22.46
N GLY A 215 8.38 3.97 -22.10
CA GLY A 215 9.06 2.67 -22.12
C GLY A 215 8.46 1.67 -21.13
N PHE A 216 8.10 2.12 -19.92
CA PHE A 216 7.43 1.26 -18.94
C PHE A 216 6.03 0.84 -19.39
N MET A 217 5.28 1.75 -20.02
CA MET A 217 3.96 1.45 -20.58
C MET A 217 4.04 0.41 -21.70
N ARG A 218 5.06 0.49 -22.57
CA ARG A 218 5.30 -0.54 -23.59
C ARG A 218 5.55 -1.91 -22.97
N ALA A 219 6.45 -1.97 -21.99
CA ALA A 219 6.76 -3.18 -21.24
C ALA A 219 5.54 -3.76 -20.52
N LEU A 220 4.69 -2.92 -19.93
CA LEU A 220 3.48 -3.33 -19.24
C LEU A 220 2.48 -3.98 -20.19
N ARG A 221 2.23 -3.36 -21.35
CA ARG A 221 1.34 -3.91 -22.39
C ARG A 221 1.82 -5.25 -22.92
N GLU A 222 3.13 -5.45 -23.06
CA GLU A 222 3.67 -6.76 -23.44
C GLU A 222 3.46 -7.81 -22.36
N LEU A 223 3.70 -7.48 -21.08
CA LEU A 223 3.43 -8.42 -19.98
C LEU A 223 1.94 -8.80 -19.90
N GLU A 224 1.05 -7.87 -20.22
CA GLU A 224 -0.40 -8.12 -20.28
C GLU A 224 -0.74 -9.05 -21.45
N LYS A 225 -0.20 -8.79 -22.65
CA LYS A 225 -0.37 -9.66 -23.82
C LYS A 225 0.15 -11.08 -23.58
N GLU A 226 1.22 -11.22 -22.80
CA GLU A 226 1.78 -12.51 -22.37
C GLU A 226 0.95 -13.21 -21.29
N GLY A 227 -0.10 -12.57 -20.77
CA GLY A 227 -0.93 -13.10 -19.68
C GLY A 227 -0.23 -13.13 -18.32
N ARG A 228 0.90 -12.43 -18.17
CA ARG A 228 1.70 -12.41 -16.93
C ARG A 228 1.17 -11.42 -15.90
N ILE A 229 0.48 -10.38 -16.37
CA ILE A 229 -0.23 -9.42 -15.52
C ILE A 229 -1.69 -9.30 -15.94
N GLU A 230 -2.50 -8.83 -15.00
CA GLU A 230 -3.77 -8.18 -15.26
C GLU A 230 -3.60 -6.68 -15.04
N LEU A 231 -4.04 -5.88 -16.00
CA LEU A 231 -4.04 -4.43 -15.92
C LEU A 231 -5.49 -3.95 -15.79
N LYS A 232 -5.81 -3.23 -14.72
CA LYS A 232 -7.04 -2.44 -14.66
C LYS A 232 -6.67 -0.98 -14.77
N VAL A 233 -7.16 -0.36 -15.84
CA VAL A 233 -6.95 1.07 -16.12
C VAL A 233 -8.15 1.83 -15.61
N HIS A 234 -7.90 2.80 -14.74
CA HIS A 234 -8.91 3.72 -14.29
C HIS A 234 -8.56 5.12 -14.78
N LYS A 235 -9.57 5.81 -15.32
CA LYS A 235 -9.46 7.21 -15.71
C LYS A 235 -9.84 8.04 -14.49
N ASP A 236 -8.87 8.70 -13.87
CA ASP A 236 -9.18 9.84 -12.99
C ASP A 236 -9.16 11.10 -13.84
N GLY A 237 -10.22 11.90 -13.78
CA GLY A 237 -10.46 13.04 -14.67
C GLY A 237 -9.20 13.89 -14.93
N ASP A 238 -8.76 14.64 -13.91
CA ASP A 238 -7.66 15.60 -14.00
C ASP A 238 -6.28 15.01 -13.63
N ASP A 239 -6.25 13.85 -12.97
CA ASP A 239 -5.04 13.28 -12.33
C ASP A 239 -4.35 12.18 -13.18
N GLY A 240 -4.89 11.92 -14.38
CA GLY A 240 -4.38 10.95 -15.33
C GLY A 240 -4.81 9.50 -15.06
N ASN A 241 -4.35 8.59 -15.93
CA ASN A 241 -4.65 7.16 -15.80
C ASN A 241 -3.84 6.53 -14.66
N TYR A 242 -4.51 5.87 -13.72
CA TYR A 242 -3.85 4.99 -12.75
C TYR A 242 -4.09 3.52 -13.09
N TYR A 243 -3.09 2.71 -12.73
CA TYR A 243 -2.99 1.31 -13.10
C TYR A 243 -2.99 0.44 -11.85
N HIS A 244 -3.98 -0.44 -11.73
CA HIS A 244 -3.85 -1.60 -10.85
C HIS A 244 -3.16 -2.70 -11.66
N ILE A 245 -2.01 -3.13 -11.16
CA ILE A 245 -1.19 -4.16 -11.77
C ILE A 245 -1.28 -5.37 -10.86
N MET A 246 -1.77 -6.49 -11.37
CA MET A 246 -1.78 -7.76 -10.63
C MET A 246 -0.93 -8.78 -11.38
N LEU A 247 0.16 -9.25 -10.79
CA LEU A 247 0.92 -10.36 -11.37
C LEU A 247 0.11 -11.66 -11.23
N LYS A 248 -0.08 -12.36 -12.35
CA LYS A 248 -0.69 -13.71 -12.37
C LYS A 248 0.33 -14.80 -12.05
N ASP A 249 1.60 -14.54 -12.35
CA ASP A 249 2.70 -15.41 -11.94
C ASP A 249 2.78 -15.45 -10.41
N LYS A 250 2.75 -16.65 -9.82
CA LYS A 250 2.98 -16.88 -8.38
C LYS A 250 4.44 -16.56 -8.02
N CYS A 251 4.85 -15.30 -8.12
CA CYS A 251 6.13 -14.82 -7.64
C CYS A 251 6.11 -14.85 -6.12
N LYS A 252 6.55 -15.98 -5.53
CA LYS A 252 6.84 -16.05 -4.09
C LYS A 252 7.83 -14.93 -3.77
N GLY A 253 7.42 -13.98 -2.93
CA GLY A 253 8.27 -12.89 -2.43
C GLY A 253 9.60 -13.45 -1.95
N ASN A 254 10.66 -13.20 -2.70
CA ASN A 254 11.90 -13.95 -2.56
C ASN A 254 12.93 -13.04 -1.88
N HIS A 255 13.31 -13.35 -0.63
CA HIS A 255 14.48 -12.75 0.03
C HIS A 255 15.76 -12.84 -0.83
N ARG A 256 15.80 -13.75 -1.81
CA ARG A 256 16.86 -13.86 -2.83
C ARG A 256 16.95 -12.65 -3.77
N ALA A 257 15.92 -11.82 -3.91
CA ALA A 257 15.94 -10.66 -4.81
C ALA A 257 16.95 -9.59 -4.36
N LEU A 258 16.96 -9.23 -3.07
CA LEU A 258 17.89 -8.25 -2.51
C LEU A 258 19.35 -8.72 -2.59
N MET A 259 19.61 -10.00 -2.33
CA MET A 259 20.96 -10.59 -2.49
C MET A 259 21.41 -10.58 -3.95
N LYS A 260 20.52 -10.94 -4.90
CA LYS A 260 20.80 -10.83 -6.33
C LYS A 260 21.15 -9.39 -6.73
N GLU A 261 20.48 -8.38 -6.16
CA GLU A 261 20.78 -6.97 -6.45
C GLU A 261 22.15 -6.52 -5.94
N MET A 262 22.54 -6.91 -4.72
CA MET A 262 23.90 -6.63 -4.22
C MET A 262 24.97 -7.27 -5.11
N PHE A 263 24.79 -8.54 -5.49
CA PHE A 263 25.72 -9.22 -6.40
C PHE A 263 25.76 -8.57 -7.80
N ARG A 264 24.60 -8.21 -8.36
CA ARG A 264 24.52 -7.46 -9.63
C ARG A 264 25.26 -6.14 -9.53
N GLY A 265 25.13 -5.45 -8.40
CA GLY A 265 25.83 -4.20 -8.16
C GLY A 265 27.35 -4.32 -8.10
N ALA A 266 27.84 -5.34 -7.39
CA ALA A 266 29.25 -5.69 -7.38
C ALA A 266 29.74 -6.07 -8.79
N PHE A 267 28.95 -6.84 -9.53
CA PHE A 267 29.25 -7.24 -10.89
C PHE A 267 29.26 -6.05 -11.86
N ALA A 268 28.33 -5.10 -11.73
CA ALA A 268 28.33 -3.86 -12.51
C ALA A 268 29.60 -3.04 -12.26
N TRP A 269 30.07 -2.97 -11.02
CA TRP A 269 31.36 -2.36 -10.65
C TRP A 269 32.55 -3.06 -11.33
N LEU A 270 32.55 -4.40 -11.33
CA LEU A 270 33.57 -5.19 -12.02
C LEU A 270 33.54 -4.98 -13.53
N VAL A 271 32.35 -4.99 -14.15
CA VAL A 271 32.16 -4.74 -15.58
C VAL A 271 32.61 -3.33 -15.94
N HIS A 272 32.29 -2.32 -15.13
CA HIS A 272 32.76 -0.96 -15.36
C HIS A 272 34.28 -0.89 -15.32
N SER A 273 34.90 -1.53 -14.33
CA SER A 273 36.37 -1.60 -14.21
C SER A 273 36.99 -2.33 -15.41
N TYR A 274 36.37 -3.42 -15.86
CA TYR A 274 36.78 -4.18 -17.05
C TYR A 274 36.65 -3.36 -18.33
N ALA A 275 35.54 -2.66 -18.53
CA ALA A 275 35.30 -1.81 -19.69
C ALA A 275 36.30 -0.63 -19.77
N ALA A 276 36.81 -0.18 -18.63
CA ALA A 276 37.81 0.90 -18.51
C ALA A 276 39.26 0.41 -18.33
N ARG A 277 39.55 -0.89 -18.54
CA ARG A 277 40.84 -1.54 -18.22
C ARG A 277 42.10 -0.91 -18.85
N ARG A 278 41.96 -0.10 -19.90
CA ARG A 278 43.07 0.60 -20.59
C ARG A 278 43.01 2.14 -20.44
N THR A 279 42.07 2.66 -19.66
CA THR A 279 41.79 4.11 -19.48
C THR A 279 41.66 4.50 -18.01
N LEU A 280 42.36 3.78 -17.11
CA LEU A 280 42.29 3.91 -15.65
C LEU A 280 42.62 5.32 -15.09
N ASN A 281 43.44 6.12 -15.78
CA ASN A 281 43.78 7.48 -15.33
C ASN A 281 42.58 8.44 -15.43
N PHE A 282 41.77 8.33 -16.49
CA PHE A 282 40.57 9.14 -16.67
C PHE A 282 39.43 8.74 -15.72
N PHE A 283 39.39 7.46 -15.30
CA PHE A 283 38.40 6.95 -14.36
C PHE A 283 38.49 7.60 -12.98
N LYS A 284 39.71 7.87 -12.47
CA LYS A 284 39.89 8.57 -11.20
C LYS A 284 39.31 9.99 -11.28
N GLU A 285 39.53 10.69 -12.39
CA GLU A 285 39.04 12.05 -12.60
C GLU A 285 37.52 12.10 -12.76
N GLU A 286 36.92 11.16 -13.50
CA GLU A 286 35.46 11.07 -13.69
C GLU A 286 34.73 10.75 -12.37
N ALA A 287 35.21 9.73 -11.64
CA ALA A 287 34.66 9.34 -10.35
C ALA A 287 34.86 10.45 -9.30
N ALA A 288 36.04 11.08 -9.27
CA ALA A 288 36.33 12.21 -8.37
C ALA A 288 35.49 13.44 -8.70
N SER A 289 35.27 13.74 -9.99
CA SER A 289 34.38 14.83 -10.44
C SER A 289 32.93 14.58 -9.98
N LYS A 290 32.40 13.37 -10.19
CA LYS A 290 31.07 12.97 -9.69
C LYS A 290 30.97 12.97 -8.16
N LEU A 291 32.04 12.61 -7.46
CA LEU A 291 32.09 12.63 -5.99
C LEU A 291 32.20 14.06 -5.42
N LYS A 292 32.96 14.95 -6.07
CA LYS A 292 33.01 16.39 -5.74
C LYS A 292 31.64 17.02 -5.94
N ARG A 293 30.93 16.66 -7.02
CA ARG A 293 29.54 17.06 -7.31
C ARG A 293 28.55 16.52 -6.27
N ARG A 294 28.85 15.44 -5.53
CA ARG A 294 28.01 14.96 -4.41
C ARG A 294 27.99 15.95 -3.23
N LYS A 295 29.04 16.76 -3.03
CA LYS A 295 29.01 17.85 -2.03
C LYS A 295 27.95 18.90 -2.40
N GLU A 296 27.70 19.11 -3.69
CA GLU A 296 26.60 19.96 -4.18
C GLU A 296 25.23 19.30 -3.94
N VAL A 297 25.11 17.97 -3.97
CA VAL A 297 23.85 17.25 -3.65
C VAL A 297 23.41 17.46 -2.20
N LYS A 298 24.33 17.71 -1.24
CA LYS A 298 23.93 18.11 0.12
C LYS A 298 23.15 19.44 0.14
N ALA A 299 23.24 20.25 -0.92
CA ALA A 299 22.47 21.48 -1.10
C ALA A 299 21.19 21.30 -1.93
N TYR A 300 20.93 20.12 -2.51
CA TYR A 300 19.72 19.81 -3.27
C TYR A 300 18.81 18.87 -2.48
N SER A 301 17.51 19.17 -2.43
CA SER A 301 16.51 18.25 -1.90
C SER A 301 16.40 17.04 -2.82
N ILE A 302 16.68 15.85 -2.28
CA ILE A 302 16.40 14.59 -2.98
C ILE A 302 14.87 14.49 -3.13
N PRO A 303 14.34 14.25 -4.34
CA PRO A 303 12.89 14.10 -4.51
C PRO A 303 12.34 13.03 -3.57
N PRO A 304 11.22 13.28 -2.86
CA PRO A 304 10.63 12.30 -1.95
C PRO A 304 10.38 10.94 -2.62
N ALA A 305 9.95 10.95 -3.88
CA ALA A 305 9.74 9.74 -4.69
C ALA A 305 11.02 8.91 -4.92
N LEU A 306 12.19 9.55 -4.98
CA LEU A 306 13.47 8.87 -5.14
C LEU A 306 14.00 8.32 -3.81
N ASP A 307 13.79 9.07 -2.71
CA ASP A 307 14.21 8.63 -1.38
C ASP A 307 13.28 7.53 -0.83
N THR A 308 11.97 7.68 -0.98
CA THR A 308 10.97 6.73 -0.50
C THR A 308 9.90 6.45 -1.58
N PRO A 309 10.19 5.58 -2.56
CA PRO A 309 9.29 5.31 -3.70
C PRO A 309 7.90 4.82 -3.33
N THR A 310 7.73 4.18 -2.17
CA THR A 310 6.44 3.69 -1.67
C THR A 310 5.39 4.78 -1.50
N ILE A 311 5.78 6.04 -1.31
CA ILE A 311 4.84 7.17 -1.24
C ILE A 311 4.07 7.41 -2.54
N LEU A 312 4.56 6.87 -3.66
CA LEU A 312 3.88 6.97 -4.96
C LEU A 312 2.68 6.03 -5.05
N LEU A 313 2.62 4.99 -4.22
CA LEU A 313 1.50 4.06 -4.25
C LEU A 313 0.21 4.79 -3.89
N LYS A 314 -0.89 4.43 -4.55
CA LYS A 314 -2.22 4.92 -4.19
C LYS A 314 -3.02 3.75 -3.62
N VAL A 315 -3.81 4.03 -2.60
CA VAL A 315 -4.75 3.06 -2.00
C VAL A 315 -6.16 3.60 -2.15
N ASN A 316 -7.15 2.70 -2.17
CA ASN A 316 -8.55 3.07 -2.44
C ASN A 316 -9.22 3.92 -1.33
N GLU A 317 -8.60 4.00 -0.15
CA GLU A 317 -9.02 4.81 0.99
C GLU A 317 -7.80 5.14 1.87
N GLY A 318 -7.71 6.40 2.26
CA GLY A 318 -6.56 6.97 2.96
C GLY A 318 -5.41 7.32 2.02
N ILE A 319 -4.35 7.91 2.59
CA ILE A 319 -3.12 8.23 1.86
C ILE A 319 -2.00 7.23 2.18
N VAL A 320 -1.04 7.07 1.27
CA VAL A 320 0.18 6.30 1.56
C VAL A 320 1.22 7.21 2.21
N VAL A 321 1.71 6.82 3.38
CA VAL A 321 2.69 7.58 4.15
C VAL A 321 3.90 6.72 4.47
N ASP A 322 5.09 7.33 4.48
CA ASP A 322 6.33 6.61 4.79
C ASP A 322 7.45 7.59 5.19
N GLY A 323 8.64 7.08 5.48
CA GLY A 323 9.79 7.90 5.87
C GLY A 323 9.65 8.52 7.26
N ASN A 324 10.45 9.54 7.58
CA ASN A 324 10.42 10.17 8.90
C ASN A 324 9.28 11.19 9.07
N SER A 325 8.74 11.70 7.95
CA SER A 325 7.69 12.72 7.91
C SER A 325 6.28 12.13 7.76
N TRP A 326 6.10 10.84 8.03
CA TRP A 326 4.80 10.17 7.86
C TRP A 326 3.67 10.85 8.65
N LEU A 327 3.96 11.40 9.84
CA LEU A 327 2.96 12.11 10.65
C LEU A 327 2.60 13.46 10.05
N ASP A 328 3.61 14.17 9.49
CA ASP A 328 3.39 15.44 8.79
C ASP A 328 2.49 15.25 7.56
N MET A 329 2.70 14.15 6.82
CA MET A 329 1.84 13.80 5.68
C MET A 329 0.39 13.53 6.11
N ILE A 330 0.19 12.85 7.25
CA ILE A 330 -1.16 12.64 7.82
C ILE A 330 -1.77 13.98 8.24
N ALA A 331 -1.01 14.82 8.93
CA ALA A 331 -1.48 16.13 9.39
C ALA A 331 -1.89 17.00 8.19
N GLU A 332 -1.08 17.05 7.13
CA GLU A 332 -1.40 17.77 5.90
C GLU A 332 -2.67 17.25 5.22
N ALA A 333 -2.87 15.93 5.17
CA ALA A 333 -4.07 15.31 4.62
C ALA A 333 -5.34 15.60 5.45
N LEU A 334 -5.19 15.79 6.77
CA LEU A 334 -6.24 16.27 7.66
C LEU A 334 -6.39 17.81 7.63
N GLY A 335 -5.62 18.49 6.78
CA GLY A 335 -5.67 19.93 6.56
C GLY A 335 -4.95 20.77 7.61
N PHE A 336 -3.95 20.23 8.30
CA PHE A 336 -3.04 21.00 9.16
C PHE A 336 -1.86 21.48 8.33
N ARG A 337 -1.94 22.70 7.78
CA ARG A 337 -0.90 23.29 6.90
C ARG A 337 -0.02 24.32 7.60
N ASP A 338 -0.54 24.97 8.63
CA ASP A 338 0.14 26.04 9.38
C ASP A 338 0.84 25.53 10.66
N GLY A 339 1.12 24.22 10.71
CA GLY A 339 1.73 23.53 11.84
C GLY A 339 0.71 22.84 12.76
N TYR A 340 1.19 21.98 13.65
CA TYR A 340 0.35 21.25 14.60
C TYR A 340 1.14 20.87 15.85
N SER A 341 0.44 20.62 16.95
CA SER A 341 0.96 19.88 18.09
C SER A 341 0.36 18.49 18.11
N ALA A 342 1.16 17.46 18.45
CA ALA A 342 0.71 16.08 18.52
C ALA A 342 0.87 15.51 19.92
N ARG A 343 -0.20 14.92 20.45
CA ARG A 343 -0.19 14.19 21.72
C ARG A 343 -0.48 12.71 21.47
N PHE A 344 0.36 11.84 22.01
CA PHE A 344 0.19 10.39 21.93
C PHE A 344 -0.26 9.85 23.28
N THR A 345 -1.34 9.09 23.30
CA THR A 345 -1.76 8.28 24.46
C THR A 345 -1.88 6.82 24.04
N SER A 346 -1.42 5.91 24.87
CA SER A 346 -1.51 4.48 24.58
C SER A 346 -2.96 4.03 24.75
N ILE A 347 -3.51 3.32 23.76
CA ILE A 347 -4.83 2.68 23.86
C ILE A 347 -4.60 1.19 24.11
N GLY A 348 -5.10 0.68 25.24
CA GLY A 348 -5.01 -0.74 25.62
C GLY A 348 -3.83 -1.05 26.55
N ASP A 349 -3.26 -2.25 26.40
CA ASP A 349 -2.21 -2.74 27.30
C ASP A 349 -0.91 -1.91 27.25
N LYS A 350 -0.11 -1.96 28.32
CA LYS A 350 1.16 -1.21 28.49
C LYS A 350 2.25 -1.47 27.41
N HIS A 351 2.01 -2.38 26.47
CA HIS A 351 2.86 -2.65 25.29
C HIS A 351 2.13 -2.37 23.96
N ALA A 352 1.05 -1.59 23.99
CA ALA A 352 0.15 -1.46 22.85
C ALA A 352 0.88 -0.91 21.63
N ALA A 353 0.83 -1.69 20.57
CA ALA A 353 1.16 -1.23 19.24
C ALA A 353 0.07 -0.29 18.66
N THR A 354 -0.85 0.20 19.51
CA THR A 354 -1.98 1.06 19.17
C THR A 354 -1.93 2.31 20.05
N SER A 355 -1.96 3.48 19.44
CA SER A 355 -1.91 4.77 20.14
C SER A 355 -2.96 5.71 19.58
N LEU A 356 -3.62 6.46 20.46
CA LEU A 356 -4.39 7.64 20.07
C LEU A 356 -3.42 8.79 19.84
N CYS A 357 -3.46 9.38 18.65
CA CYS A 357 -2.77 10.61 18.34
C CYS A 357 -3.80 11.72 18.18
N THR A 358 -3.64 12.80 18.94
CA THR A 358 -4.48 13.98 18.86
C THR A 358 -3.64 15.12 18.28
N LEU A 359 -4.10 15.67 17.17
CA LEU A 359 -3.51 16.81 16.47
C LEU A 359 -4.30 18.07 16.82
N GLU A 360 -3.61 19.14 17.25
CA GLU A 360 -4.22 20.41 17.62
C GLU A 360 -3.46 21.59 16.98
N HIS A 361 -4.21 22.56 16.42
CA HIS A 361 -3.71 23.83 15.91
C HIS A 361 -4.65 24.98 16.31
N GLU A 362 -4.08 26.14 16.65
CA GLU A 362 -4.85 27.35 16.99
C GLU A 362 -5.06 28.19 15.72
N GLU A 363 -6.28 28.18 15.19
CA GLU A 363 -6.68 28.97 14.02
C GLU A 363 -7.26 30.32 14.49
N GLY A 364 -6.51 31.40 14.33
CA GLY A 364 -7.00 32.79 14.37
C GLY A 364 -7.88 33.21 15.57
N MET A 365 -8.45 34.42 15.49
CA MET A 365 -9.50 34.87 16.42
C MET A 365 -10.80 35.03 15.65
N GLU A 366 -11.82 34.24 15.99
CA GLU A 366 -13.20 34.50 15.59
C GLU A 366 -14.01 34.83 16.86
N GLY A 367 -14.56 36.04 16.94
CA GLY A 367 -15.40 36.46 18.06
C GLY A 367 -14.73 36.51 19.45
N GLY A 368 -13.39 36.62 19.52
CA GLY A 368 -12.66 36.68 20.80
C GLY A 368 -12.40 35.33 21.48
N LYS A 369 -12.67 34.21 20.79
CA LYS A 369 -12.19 32.87 21.17
C LYS A 369 -11.27 32.34 20.05
N ALA A 370 -10.14 31.76 20.43
CA ALA A 370 -9.29 31.06 19.47
C ALA A 370 -10.04 29.86 18.92
N ALA A 371 -10.27 29.78 17.61
CA ALA A 371 -10.80 28.57 17.01
C ALA A 371 -9.70 27.51 17.08
N LYS A 372 -10.02 26.32 17.61
CA LYS A 372 -9.04 25.23 17.75
C LYS A 372 -9.42 24.11 16.82
N LYS A 373 -8.62 23.90 15.78
CA LYS A 373 -8.74 22.72 14.95
C LYS A 373 -8.15 21.53 15.70
N LYS A 374 -8.98 20.51 15.93
CA LYS A 374 -8.60 19.32 16.67
C LYS A 374 -9.07 18.08 15.94
N GLU A 375 -8.14 17.18 15.66
CA GLU A 375 -8.43 15.88 15.05
C GLU A 375 -7.79 14.77 15.89
N SER A 376 -8.46 13.62 15.98
CA SER A 376 -7.94 12.45 16.69
C SER A 376 -7.93 11.23 15.78
N ILE A 377 -6.80 10.53 15.76
CA ILE A 377 -6.58 9.34 14.96
C ILE A 377 -6.03 8.20 15.81
N VAL A 378 -6.41 6.98 15.48
CA VAL A 378 -5.84 5.77 16.05
C VAL A 378 -4.73 5.27 15.15
N ILE A 379 -3.53 5.14 15.69
CA ILE A 379 -2.35 4.66 14.96
C ILE A 379 -2.04 3.25 15.43
N LYS A 380 -2.03 2.30 14.49
CA LYS A 380 -1.81 0.88 14.73
C LYS A 380 -0.55 0.39 14.00
N TYR A 381 0.39 -0.15 14.75
CA TYR A 381 1.62 -0.77 14.27
C TYR A 381 1.48 -2.31 14.25
N TYR A 382 1.87 -2.91 13.13
CA TYR A 382 1.86 -4.35 12.93
C TYR A 382 3.28 -4.90 13.13
N THR A 383 3.63 -5.12 14.39
CA THR A 383 4.99 -5.53 14.79
C THR A 383 5.15 -7.05 14.84
N ASN A 384 6.39 -7.51 14.71
CA ASN A 384 6.76 -8.92 14.91
C ASN A 384 6.63 -9.36 16.38
N VAL A 385 6.61 -8.43 17.34
CA VAL A 385 6.46 -8.76 18.79
C VAL A 385 5.09 -9.41 19.04
N LYS A 386 4.05 -8.94 18.36
CA LYS A 386 2.70 -9.55 18.41
C LYS A 386 2.65 -10.96 17.79
N MET A 387 3.68 -11.38 17.03
CA MET A 387 3.73 -12.71 16.40
C MET A 387 3.70 -13.83 17.45
N ALA A 388 4.43 -13.67 18.56
CA ALA A 388 4.47 -14.67 19.64
C ALA A 388 3.09 -14.89 20.27
N LYS A 389 2.32 -13.81 20.47
CA LYS A 389 0.92 -13.87 20.92
C LYS A 389 0.08 -14.74 19.97
N TRP A 390 0.16 -14.49 18.67
CA TRP A 390 -0.63 -15.22 17.67
C TRP A 390 -0.19 -16.69 17.52
N ILE A 391 1.11 -16.98 17.64
CA ILE A 391 1.63 -18.36 17.68
C ILE A 391 1.09 -19.10 18.89
N ALA A 392 1.20 -18.51 20.09
CA ALA A 392 0.69 -19.11 21.32
C ALA A 392 -0.82 -19.36 21.24
N LEU A 393 -1.58 -18.41 20.69
CA LEU A 393 -3.01 -18.56 20.48
C LEU A 393 -3.34 -19.67 19.48
N ASN A 394 -2.57 -19.81 18.39
CA ASN A 394 -2.73 -20.91 17.45
C ASN A 394 -2.42 -22.28 18.05
N VAL A 395 -1.48 -22.36 18.99
CA VAL A 395 -1.24 -23.59 19.78
C VAL A 395 -2.43 -23.87 20.70
N TRP A 396 -2.95 -22.84 21.36
CA TRP A 396 -4.12 -22.95 22.24
C TRP A 396 -5.40 -23.37 21.49
N LEU A 397 -5.53 -22.98 20.22
CA LEU A 397 -6.66 -23.30 19.35
C LEU A 397 -6.37 -24.43 18.36
N ALA A 398 -5.31 -25.20 18.58
CA ALA A 398 -4.91 -26.27 17.67
C ALA A 398 -6.04 -27.28 17.45
N GLY A 399 -6.35 -27.57 16.18
CA GLY A 399 -7.46 -28.44 15.78
C GLY A 399 -8.85 -27.79 15.86
N ILE A 400 -8.93 -26.51 16.25
CA ILE A 400 -10.18 -25.73 16.28
C ILE A 400 -10.14 -24.65 15.19
N ARG A 401 -9.17 -23.72 15.29
CA ARG A 401 -9.02 -22.59 14.36
C ARG A 401 -7.56 -22.15 14.23
N HIS A 402 -7.26 -21.49 13.11
CA HIS A 402 -5.97 -20.87 12.84
C HIS A 402 -6.14 -19.38 12.56
N TYR A 403 -5.34 -18.58 13.24
CA TYR A 403 -5.18 -17.15 13.02
C TYR A 403 -3.96 -16.85 12.16
N ASP A 404 -4.05 -15.75 11.41
CA ASP A 404 -2.94 -15.21 10.67
C ASP A 404 -1.90 -14.59 11.61
N VAL A 405 -0.66 -15.05 11.44
CA VAL A 405 0.48 -14.68 12.30
C VAL A 405 1.32 -13.57 11.66
N SER A 406 1.40 -13.53 10.32
CA SER A 406 2.17 -12.53 9.57
C SER A 406 1.62 -11.12 9.84
N PRO A 407 2.46 -10.18 10.30
CA PRO A 407 2.04 -8.79 10.49
C PRO A 407 1.54 -8.12 9.20
N GLU A 408 2.17 -8.43 8.07
CA GLU A 408 1.79 -7.91 6.76
C GLU A 408 0.42 -8.42 6.34
N LYS A 409 0.14 -9.72 6.56
CA LYS A 409 -1.18 -10.30 6.27
C LYS A 409 -2.26 -9.75 7.20
N ARG A 410 -1.98 -9.59 8.49
CA ARG A 410 -2.93 -8.97 9.43
C ARG A 410 -3.25 -7.52 9.06
N MET A 411 -2.26 -6.75 8.64
CA MET A 411 -2.45 -5.38 8.14
C MET A 411 -3.31 -5.35 6.87
N MET A 412 -3.05 -6.27 5.92
CA MET A 412 -3.86 -6.42 4.72
C MET A 412 -5.31 -6.80 5.05
N ASN A 413 -5.51 -7.79 5.93
CA ASN A 413 -6.83 -8.23 6.38
C ASN A 413 -7.61 -7.07 7.02
N GLU A 414 -6.95 -6.27 7.85
CA GLU A 414 -7.59 -5.10 8.47
C GLU A 414 -8.03 -4.07 7.43
N TYR A 415 -7.14 -3.70 6.50
CA TYR A 415 -7.45 -2.73 5.44
C TYR A 415 -8.65 -3.21 4.61
N ILE A 416 -8.62 -4.46 4.15
CA ILE A 416 -9.69 -5.03 3.33
C ILE A 416 -10.99 -5.17 4.13
N GLY A 417 -10.90 -5.68 5.37
CA GLY A 417 -12.06 -5.97 6.21
C GLY A 417 -12.84 -4.72 6.56
N VAL A 418 -12.16 -3.67 7.01
CA VAL A 418 -12.78 -2.37 7.34
C VAL A 418 -13.57 -1.83 6.16
N ARG A 419 -13.00 -1.86 4.95
CA ARG A 419 -13.64 -1.32 3.74
C ARG A 419 -14.78 -2.18 3.24
N ARG A 420 -14.58 -3.50 3.13
CA ARG A 420 -15.59 -4.42 2.61
C ARG A 420 -16.80 -4.52 3.52
N VAL A 421 -16.60 -4.52 4.83
CA VAL A 421 -17.70 -4.49 5.79
C VAL A 421 -18.41 -3.14 5.75
N ARG A 422 -17.69 -2.02 5.59
CA ARG A 422 -18.32 -0.70 5.38
C ARG A 422 -19.19 -0.64 4.14
N ALA A 423 -18.77 -1.28 3.05
CA ALA A 423 -19.55 -1.35 1.81
C ALA A 423 -20.92 -2.06 1.99
N LEU A 424 -21.13 -2.82 3.08
CA LEU A 424 -22.42 -3.39 3.46
C LEU A 424 -23.33 -2.41 4.24
N GLY A 425 -22.89 -1.16 4.44
CA GLY A 425 -23.59 -0.16 5.27
C GLY A 425 -23.30 -0.29 6.77
N ILE A 426 -22.29 -1.07 7.17
CA ILE A 426 -21.91 -1.31 8.56
C ILE A 426 -20.83 -0.30 8.96
N ASN A 427 -20.97 0.36 10.12
CA ASN A 427 -19.98 1.36 10.50
C ASN A 427 -18.65 0.72 10.91
N THR A 428 -17.55 1.22 10.34
CA THR A 428 -16.16 0.85 10.68
C THR A 428 -15.29 2.11 10.61
N PRO A 429 -14.17 2.21 11.36
CA PRO A 429 -13.32 3.40 11.38
C PRO A 429 -12.67 3.71 10.02
N GLU A 430 -12.83 4.95 9.53
CA GLU A 430 -12.24 5.41 8.25
C GLU A 430 -10.72 5.29 8.26
N VAL A 431 -10.14 4.78 7.16
CA VAL A 431 -8.69 4.69 6.99
C VAL A 431 -8.16 6.05 6.57
N VAL A 432 -7.33 6.65 7.40
CA VAL A 432 -6.68 7.95 7.12
C VAL A 432 -5.38 7.74 6.36
N ALA A 433 -4.56 6.76 6.78
CA ALA A 433 -3.28 6.51 6.15
C ALA A 433 -2.76 5.08 6.29
N VAL A 434 -1.88 4.70 5.37
CA VAL A 434 -1.23 3.38 5.31
C VAL A 434 0.26 3.54 5.05
N SER A 435 1.10 2.84 5.81
CA SER A 435 2.54 2.76 5.58
C SER A 435 3.01 1.33 5.38
N PHE A 436 3.40 1.01 4.14
CA PHE A 436 3.93 -0.30 3.79
C PHE A 436 5.27 -0.58 4.46
N GLY A 437 6.20 0.39 4.43
CA GLY A 437 7.54 0.24 5.00
C GLY A 437 7.54 0.12 6.53
N LYS A 438 6.71 0.92 7.22
CA LYS A 438 6.60 0.90 8.69
C LYS A 438 5.61 -0.13 9.23
N ARG A 439 4.80 -0.74 8.37
CA ARG A 439 3.67 -1.61 8.74
C ARG A 439 2.74 -0.89 9.73
N LEU A 440 2.24 0.27 9.29
CA LEU A 440 1.39 1.16 10.09
C LEU A 440 0.09 1.45 9.35
N MET A 441 -1.00 1.53 10.10
CA MET A 441 -2.26 2.11 9.64
C MET A 441 -2.72 3.19 10.61
N ALA A 442 -3.31 4.26 10.08
CA ALA A 442 -3.97 5.30 10.85
C ALA A 442 -5.46 5.31 10.50
N PHE A 443 -6.31 5.38 11.52
CA PHE A 443 -7.76 5.43 11.39
C PHE A 443 -8.31 6.68 12.05
N LYS A 444 -9.45 7.18 11.58
CA LYS A 444 -10.20 8.20 12.30
C LYS A 444 -10.63 7.65 13.67
N TYR A 445 -10.42 8.41 14.73
CA TYR A 445 -10.86 7.99 16.06
C TYR A 445 -12.38 7.95 16.13
N VAL A 446 -12.91 6.85 16.67
CA VAL A 446 -14.34 6.69 16.95
C VAL A 446 -14.53 6.80 18.44
N ASP A 447 -15.21 7.86 18.87
CA ASP A 447 -15.53 8.07 20.28
C ASP A 447 -16.77 7.25 20.64
N GLY A 448 -16.55 6.05 21.18
CA GLY A 448 -17.61 5.11 21.50
C GLY A 448 -17.27 4.25 22.71
N ILE A 449 -18.32 3.75 23.36
CA ILE A 449 -18.21 2.89 24.54
C ILE A 449 -18.07 1.44 24.06
N PRO A 450 -17.00 0.70 24.43
CA PRO A 450 -16.90 -0.71 24.09
C PRO A 450 -18.06 -1.51 24.68
N LEU A 451 -18.64 -2.41 23.89
CA LEU A 451 -19.76 -3.26 24.34
C LEU A 451 -19.35 -4.12 25.54
N SER A 452 -18.08 -4.53 25.63
CA SER A 452 -17.53 -5.20 26.81
C SER A 452 -17.68 -4.38 28.09
N SER A 453 -17.47 -3.06 28.04
CA SER A 453 -17.60 -2.18 29.19
C SER A 453 -19.06 -2.08 29.67
N MET A 454 -20.02 -2.09 28.74
CA MET A 454 -21.45 -2.11 29.08
C MET A 454 -21.85 -3.45 29.73
N ILE A 455 -21.32 -4.56 29.22
CA ILE A 455 -21.52 -5.91 29.80
C ILE A 455 -20.93 -5.99 31.22
N ASP A 456 -19.78 -5.36 31.45
CA ASP A 456 -19.13 -5.35 32.77
C ASP A 456 -19.86 -4.45 33.77
N ALA A 457 -20.34 -3.28 33.34
CA ALA A 457 -21.08 -2.35 34.18
C ALA A 457 -22.36 -2.96 34.77
N LEU A 458 -23.10 -3.74 33.97
CA LEU A 458 -24.32 -4.43 34.42
C LEU A 458 -24.07 -5.52 35.47
N VAL A 459 -22.83 -6.00 35.60
CA VAL A 459 -22.47 -7.10 36.52
C VAL A 459 -21.71 -6.58 37.74
N GLY A 460 -20.98 -5.46 37.61
CA GLY A 460 -20.27 -4.81 38.72
C GLY A 460 -21.21 -4.30 39.83
N ASP A 461 -22.45 -3.96 39.49
CA ASP A 461 -23.47 -3.46 40.42
C ASP A 461 -24.09 -4.57 41.31
N HIS A 462 -23.58 -5.81 41.25
CA HIS A 462 -24.02 -6.93 42.08
C HIS A 462 -23.09 -7.26 43.26
N ASN A 463 -21.97 -6.55 43.42
CA ASN A 463 -20.97 -6.86 44.45
C ASN A 463 -20.80 -5.82 45.57
N HIS A 464 -21.68 -4.83 45.69
CA HIS A 464 -21.71 -3.94 46.85
C HIS A 464 -22.97 -4.13 47.69
N ASN A 465 -22.93 -5.17 48.52
CA ASN A 465 -23.55 -5.08 49.84
C ASN A 465 -22.76 -5.86 50.91
N HIS A 466 -22.48 -5.15 52.00
CA HIS A 466 -21.80 -5.53 53.26
C HIS A 466 -20.27 -5.40 53.36
N ASN A 467 -19.80 -4.19 53.70
CA ASN A 467 -19.37 -3.90 55.09
C ASN A 467 -19.22 -2.40 55.37
N HIS A 468 -19.71 -1.98 56.54
CA HIS A 468 -19.58 -0.65 57.11
C HIS A 468 -18.12 -0.28 57.44
N SER A 469 -17.70 0.96 57.14
CA SER A 469 -17.11 1.89 58.13
C SER A 469 -16.95 3.30 57.55
N HIS A 470 -17.18 4.29 58.42
CA HIS A 470 -17.30 5.74 58.20
C HIS A 470 -16.14 6.45 57.47
N SER A 471 -16.49 7.49 56.70
CA SER A 471 -15.81 8.80 56.71
C SER A 471 -16.66 9.84 55.93
N HIS A 472 -16.81 11.02 56.52
CA HIS A 472 -17.54 12.20 56.02
C HIS A 472 -16.90 12.87 54.78
N GLY A 473 -17.72 13.61 54.03
CA GLY A 473 -17.30 14.81 53.30
C GLY A 473 -17.87 14.98 51.89
N ASN A 474 -18.87 15.86 51.77
CA ASN A 474 -19.57 16.39 50.59
C ASN A 474 -18.83 16.41 49.23
N ASP A 475 -19.53 16.03 48.16
CA ASP A 475 -19.97 16.98 47.12
C ASP A 475 -21.09 16.40 46.24
N HIS A 476 -22.08 17.26 45.94
CA HIS A 476 -23.28 16.95 45.17
C HIS A 476 -22.95 16.58 43.72
N VAL A 477 -22.92 15.28 43.42
CA VAL A 477 -23.22 14.77 42.08
C VAL A 477 -24.56 14.06 42.16
N GLN A 478 -25.54 14.60 41.44
CA GLN A 478 -26.85 13.99 41.24
C GLN A 478 -26.66 12.72 40.41
N THR A 479 -26.31 11.62 41.06
CA THR A 479 -26.27 10.28 40.44
C THR A 479 -27.71 9.87 40.16
N GLY A 480 -28.16 10.08 38.93
CA GLY A 480 -29.38 9.46 38.43
C GLY A 480 -29.26 7.96 38.56
N ARG A 481 -30.15 7.34 39.35
CA ARG A 481 -30.40 5.90 39.29
C ARG A 481 -30.88 5.60 37.87
N VAL A 482 -29.98 5.15 36.99
CA VAL A 482 -30.40 4.51 35.74
C VAL A 482 -31.25 3.32 36.14
N ASN A 483 -32.49 3.26 35.66
CA ASN A 483 -33.41 2.20 35.99
C ASN A 483 -32.79 0.88 35.50
N ARG A 484 -32.61 -0.10 36.39
CA ARG A 484 -31.90 -1.36 36.08
C ARG A 484 -32.48 -2.06 34.84
N MET A 485 -33.81 -2.04 34.70
CA MET A 485 -34.50 -2.58 33.52
C MET A 485 -34.17 -1.82 32.23
N GLU A 486 -34.01 -0.49 32.28
CA GLU A 486 -33.63 0.32 31.10
C GLU A 486 -32.19 0.02 30.66
N GLY A 487 -31.28 -0.22 31.61
CA GLY A 487 -29.89 -0.61 31.31
C GLY A 487 -29.78 -2.01 30.70
N GLU A 488 -30.54 -2.99 31.23
CA GLU A 488 -30.59 -4.36 30.71
C GLU A 488 -31.25 -4.41 29.31
N GLU A 489 -32.37 -3.71 29.11
CA GLU A 489 -33.02 -3.61 27.79
C GLU A 489 -32.14 -2.92 26.74
N GLY A 490 -31.42 -1.86 27.13
CA GLY A 490 -30.45 -1.18 26.29
C GLY A 490 -29.33 -2.11 25.82
N LEU A 491 -28.69 -2.85 26.74
CA LEU A 491 -27.65 -3.82 26.39
C LEU A 491 -28.18 -4.89 25.42
N LEU A 492 -29.31 -5.52 25.76
CA LEU A 492 -29.87 -6.60 24.92
C LEU A 492 -30.26 -6.10 23.53
N SER A 493 -30.70 -4.84 23.41
CA SER A 493 -30.94 -4.18 22.12
C SER A 493 -29.65 -4.06 21.30
N HIS A 494 -28.54 -3.58 21.90
CA HIS A 494 -27.24 -3.52 21.21
C HIS A 494 -26.73 -4.91 20.81
N VAL A 495 -26.88 -5.91 21.69
CA VAL A 495 -26.46 -7.30 21.44
C VAL A 495 -27.26 -7.91 20.28
N LYS A 496 -28.57 -7.69 20.24
CA LYS A 496 -29.43 -8.12 19.12
C LYS A 496 -29.02 -7.44 17.81
N ARG A 497 -28.73 -6.13 17.84
CA ARG A 497 -28.27 -5.40 16.65
C ARG A 497 -26.91 -5.90 16.17
N TYR A 498 -25.96 -6.15 17.08
CA TYR A 498 -24.68 -6.74 16.72
C TYR A 498 -24.84 -8.13 16.09
N GLY A 499 -25.73 -8.96 16.65
CA GLY A 499 -26.10 -10.25 16.04
C GLY A 499 -26.53 -10.09 14.58
N ALA A 500 -27.45 -9.16 14.30
CA ALA A 500 -27.93 -8.90 12.95
C ALA A 500 -26.80 -8.44 12.00
N LEU A 501 -25.93 -7.54 12.46
CA LEU A 501 -24.76 -7.09 11.69
C LEU A 501 -23.80 -8.26 11.37
N LEU A 502 -23.51 -9.13 12.34
CA LEU A 502 -22.67 -10.31 12.10
C LEU A 502 -23.34 -11.28 11.12
N GLY A 503 -24.66 -11.45 11.21
CA GLY A 503 -25.44 -12.20 10.23
C GLY A 503 -25.29 -11.65 8.81
N MET A 504 -25.38 -10.33 8.64
CA MET A 504 -25.16 -9.66 7.34
C MET A 504 -23.74 -9.86 6.81
N ILE A 505 -22.74 -9.77 7.68
CA ILE A 505 -21.32 -10.00 7.33
C ILE A 505 -21.15 -11.44 6.79
N HIS A 506 -21.66 -12.43 7.52
CA HIS A 506 -21.58 -13.84 7.10
C HIS A 506 -22.37 -14.13 5.82
N ALA A 507 -23.55 -13.51 5.65
CA ALA A 507 -24.36 -13.65 4.43
C ALA A 507 -23.63 -13.17 3.15
N ASN A 508 -22.67 -12.27 3.31
CA ASN A 508 -21.81 -11.77 2.21
C ASN A 508 -20.46 -12.49 2.11
N GLY A 509 -20.30 -13.64 2.79
CA GLY A 509 -19.10 -14.47 2.70
C GLY A 509 -17.88 -13.90 3.42
N PHE A 510 -18.09 -13.02 4.40
CA PHE A 510 -17.04 -12.42 5.23
C PHE A 510 -17.03 -13.06 6.61
N ILE A 511 -15.83 -13.22 7.19
CA ILE A 511 -15.61 -13.78 8.53
C ILE A 511 -14.64 -12.88 9.29
N LEU A 512 -14.94 -12.57 10.56
CA LEU A 512 -14.16 -11.68 11.41
C LEU A 512 -13.12 -12.43 12.27
N ARG A 513 -13.42 -13.65 12.73
CA ARG A 513 -12.57 -14.55 13.55
C ARG A 513 -12.23 -14.07 14.97
N ASP A 514 -12.18 -12.77 15.23
CA ASP A 514 -11.92 -12.17 16.54
C ASP A 514 -13.09 -11.28 17.00
N THR A 515 -14.27 -11.88 17.13
CA THR A 515 -15.54 -11.22 17.45
C THR A 515 -15.71 -10.89 18.94
N LYS A 516 -14.67 -10.40 19.60
CA LYS A 516 -14.76 -9.99 21.01
C LYS A 516 -15.71 -8.79 21.19
N PRO A 517 -16.44 -8.69 22.32
CA PRO A 517 -17.28 -7.52 22.61
C PRO A 517 -16.48 -6.22 22.76
N SER A 518 -15.18 -6.29 23.05
CA SER A 518 -14.29 -5.11 23.07
C SER A 518 -14.06 -4.49 21.68
N ASN A 519 -14.34 -5.24 20.62
CA ASN A 519 -14.14 -4.82 19.23
C ASN A 519 -15.41 -4.17 18.64
N VAL A 520 -16.46 -4.03 19.45
CA VAL A 520 -17.72 -3.37 19.08
C VAL A 520 -17.86 -2.11 19.93
N LEU A 521 -17.97 -0.95 19.28
CA LEU A 521 -18.18 0.34 19.95
C LEU A 521 -19.63 0.80 19.77
N VAL A 522 -20.24 1.24 20.86
CA VAL A 522 -21.54 1.91 20.87
C VAL A 522 -21.31 3.42 20.89
N VAL A 523 -21.77 4.10 19.84
CA VAL A 523 -21.63 5.55 19.68
C VAL A 523 -23.03 6.16 19.85
N PRO A 524 -23.28 6.88 20.96
CA PRO A 524 -24.56 7.56 21.17
C PRO A 524 -24.80 8.59 20.07
N LEU A 525 -26.02 8.63 19.53
CA LEU A 525 -26.41 9.76 18.68
C LEU A 525 -26.65 10.99 19.57
N PRO A 526 -26.25 12.20 19.15
CA PRO A 526 -26.64 13.40 19.88
C PRO A 526 -28.17 13.47 19.96
N PRO A 527 -28.73 13.98 21.07
CA PRO A 527 -30.18 14.10 21.22
C PRO A 527 -30.74 14.94 20.07
N TYR A 528 -31.75 14.39 19.40
CA TYR A 528 -32.50 15.10 18.37
C TYR A 528 -33.28 16.25 19.04
N ASN A 529 -32.87 17.49 18.83
CA ASN A 529 -33.67 18.65 19.25
C ASN A 529 -34.84 18.79 18.26
N ALA A 530 -36.06 18.50 18.73
CA ALA A 530 -37.28 18.59 17.94
C ALA A 530 -37.72 20.04 17.62
N ASP A 531 -36.98 21.05 18.10
CA ASP A 531 -37.33 22.47 17.96
C ASP A 531 -36.83 23.11 16.64
N ASP A 532 -36.09 22.37 15.80
CA ASP A 532 -35.41 22.94 14.62
C ASP A 532 -36.18 22.79 13.28
N TYR A 533 -37.48 22.43 13.33
CA TYR A 533 -38.35 22.44 12.16
C TYR A 533 -39.70 23.10 12.48
N SER A 534 -39.84 24.36 12.05
CA SER A 534 -41.10 25.10 12.01
C SER A 534 -41.78 25.06 10.64
N ASP A 535 -41.45 24.08 9.79
CA ASP A 535 -42.15 23.86 8.53
C ASP A 535 -42.52 22.39 8.36
N GLY A 536 -43.82 22.16 8.17
CA GLY A 536 -44.53 20.88 8.26
C GLY A 536 -44.23 19.90 7.14
N SER A 537 -42.97 19.68 6.82
CA SER A 537 -42.51 18.61 5.93
C SER A 537 -42.31 17.33 6.74
N THR A 538 -42.97 16.27 6.29
CA THR A 538 -43.04 14.94 6.93
C THR A 538 -41.67 14.39 7.29
N ALA A 539 -41.33 14.48 8.58
CA ALA A 539 -40.22 13.76 9.19
C ALA A 539 -40.50 12.25 9.13
N ILE A 540 -39.80 11.54 8.25
CA ILE A 540 -39.59 10.11 8.43
C ILE A 540 -38.78 10.00 9.73
N ALA A 541 -39.40 9.50 10.79
CA ALA A 541 -38.79 9.26 12.08
C ALA A 541 -37.56 8.34 11.91
N LYS A 542 -36.37 8.92 11.73
CA LYS A 542 -35.10 8.22 11.92
C LYS A 542 -35.03 7.89 13.41
N THR A 543 -35.25 6.63 13.75
CA THR A 543 -35.14 6.12 15.11
C THR A 543 -33.81 6.54 15.73
N SER A 544 -33.88 7.28 16.83
CA SER A 544 -32.80 7.70 17.72
C SER A 544 -32.17 6.49 18.41
N SER A 545 -31.46 5.65 17.66
CA SER A 545 -30.76 4.48 18.19
C SER A 545 -29.26 4.64 17.97
N ASP A 546 -28.46 4.42 19.01
CA ASP A 546 -26.99 4.51 18.97
C ASP A 546 -26.39 3.77 17.79
N MET A 547 -25.26 4.23 17.26
CA MET A 547 -24.57 3.56 16.17
C MET A 547 -23.62 2.50 16.70
N LEU A 548 -23.61 1.32 16.07
CA LEU A 548 -22.60 0.30 16.34
C LEU A 548 -21.47 0.43 15.33
N TYR A 549 -20.24 0.47 15.82
CA TYR A 549 -19.01 0.39 15.03
C TYR A 549 -18.29 -0.92 15.30
N ILE A 550 -17.83 -1.58 14.25
CA ILE A 550 -16.97 -2.77 14.36
C ILE A 550 -15.53 -2.36 14.08
N THR A 551 -14.60 -2.90 14.87
CA THR A 551 -13.17 -2.58 14.83
C THR A 551 -12.33 -3.87 14.88
N ASP A 552 -11.03 -3.76 14.66
CA ASP A 552 -10.05 -4.85 14.79
C ASP A 552 -10.29 -6.04 13.85
N PHE A 553 -10.09 -5.78 12.56
CA PHE A 553 -10.22 -6.72 11.44
C PHE A 553 -8.92 -7.49 11.12
N GLU A 554 -7.93 -7.57 12.02
CA GLU A 554 -6.63 -8.23 11.76
C GLU A 554 -6.78 -9.68 11.27
N GLN A 555 -7.87 -10.34 11.64
CA GLN A 555 -8.15 -11.74 11.33
C GLN A 555 -9.29 -11.92 10.30
N PHE A 556 -9.70 -10.82 9.66
CA PHE A 556 -10.70 -10.82 8.61
C PHE A 556 -10.31 -11.76 7.47
N SER A 557 -11.28 -12.49 6.95
CA SER A 557 -11.11 -13.36 5.78
C SER A 557 -12.42 -13.51 5.01
N THR A 558 -12.33 -14.08 3.81
CA THR A 558 -13.51 -14.50 3.05
C THR A 558 -13.67 -16.01 3.18
N SER A 559 -14.89 -16.47 3.46
CA SER A 559 -15.22 -17.89 3.59
C SER A 559 -16.73 -18.09 3.53
N THR A 560 -17.17 -19.21 2.97
CA THR A 560 -18.55 -19.68 3.02
C THR A 560 -18.71 -20.89 3.96
N ASP A 561 -17.66 -21.27 4.68
CA ASP A 561 -17.69 -22.39 5.63
C ASP A 561 -18.51 -22.03 6.88
N TYR A 562 -19.58 -22.80 7.14
CA TYR A 562 -20.39 -22.62 8.33
C TYR A 562 -19.63 -22.82 9.63
N ASP A 563 -18.54 -23.60 9.64
CA ASP A 563 -17.73 -23.77 10.83
C ASP A 563 -16.94 -22.49 11.17
N ASP A 564 -16.52 -21.71 10.16
CA ASP A 564 -15.92 -20.38 10.35
C ASP A 564 -16.94 -19.40 10.94
N MET A 565 -18.15 -19.38 10.38
CA MET A 565 -19.25 -18.54 10.90
C MET A 565 -19.64 -18.93 12.32
N ALA A 566 -19.70 -20.23 12.60
CA ALA A 566 -20.00 -20.77 13.92
C ALA A 566 -18.93 -20.41 14.96
N TRP A 567 -17.68 -20.28 14.53
CA TRP A 567 -16.60 -19.81 15.40
C TRP A 567 -16.81 -18.35 15.81
N ASP A 568 -17.20 -17.47 14.87
CA ASP A 568 -17.50 -16.07 15.18
C ASP A 568 -18.66 -15.91 16.17
N ILE A 569 -19.70 -16.75 16.03
CA ILE A 569 -20.81 -16.84 17.00
C ILE A 569 -20.29 -17.26 18.37
N ALA A 570 -19.56 -18.37 18.45
CA ALA A 570 -19.06 -18.91 19.70
C ALA A 570 -18.08 -17.95 20.39
N CYS A 571 -17.17 -17.37 19.62
CA CYS A 571 -16.16 -16.42 20.09
C CYS A 571 -16.84 -15.20 20.74
N PHE A 572 -17.84 -14.59 20.09
CA PHE A 572 -18.58 -13.49 20.69
C PHE A 572 -19.29 -13.89 21.99
N LEU A 573 -20.06 -14.98 21.97
CA LEU A 573 -20.84 -15.42 23.13
C LEU A 573 -19.95 -15.77 24.33
N TYR A 574 -18.88 -16.55 24.11
CA TYR A 574 -18.01 -16.96 25.20
C TYR A 574 -17.17 -15.81 25.74
N TYR A 575 -16.60 -14.94 24.90
CA TYR A 575 -15.89 -13.74 25.39
C TYR A 575 -16.80 -12.79 26.16
N SER A 576 -18.05 -12.63 25.74
CA SER A 576 -19.04 -11.76 26.40
C SER A 576 -19.43 -12.26 27.79
N LEU A 577 -19.38 -13.57 28.00
CA LEU A 577 -19.82 -14.22 29.23
C LEU A 577 -18.66 -14.75 30.09
N LEU A 578 -17.41 -14.37 29.77
CA LEU A 578 -16.25 -14.69 30.60
C LEU A 578 -16.44 -14.18 32.03
N PHE A 579 -16.11 -15.03 33.00
CA PHE A 579 -16.22 -14.76 34.44
C PHE A 579 -17.64 -14.46 34.97
N LYS A 580 -18.70 -14.54 34.15
CA LYS A 580 -20.08 -14.30 34.58
C LYS A 580 -20.65 -15.52 35.33
N ARG A 581 -21.69 -15.28 36.15
CA ARG A 581 -22.33 -16.30 36.99
C ARG A 581 -23.86 -16.35 36.88
N ASP A 582 -24.48 -15.29 36.36
CA ASP A 582 -25.92 -15.20 36.17
C ASP A 582 -26.34 -15.99 34.92
N GLU A 583 -26.96 -17.15 35.13
CA GLU A 583 -27.42 -18.03 34.05
C GLU A 583 -28.64 -17.46 33.31
N ASP A 584 -29.54 -16.74 34.00
CA ASP A 584 -30.75 -16.19 33.39
C ASP A 584 -30.40 -15.04 32.46
N MET A 585 -29.53 -14.13 32.92
CA MET A 585 -28.97 -13.07 32.06
C MET A 585 -28.20 -13.67 30.88
N ALA A 586 -27.40 -14.71 31.09
CA ALA A 586 -26.70 -15.38 29.99
C ALA A 586 -27.66 -15.96 28.96
N ARG A 587 -28.78 -16.56 29.37
CA ARG A 587 -29.81 -17.07 28.46
C ARG A 587 -30.47 -15.93 27.67
N MET A 588 -30.84 -14.84 28.34
CA MET A 588 -31.41 -13.64 27.68
C MET A 588 -30.43 -13.04 26.67
N PHE A 589 -29.14 -12.94 27.03
CA PHE A 589 -28.07 -12.45 26.15
C PHE A 589 -27.93 -13.31 24.89
N VAL A 590 -27.85 -14.64 25.05
CA VAL A 590 -27.72 -15.57 23.93
C VAL A 590 -28.94 -15.49 23.01
N ARG A 591 -30.15 -15.46 23.57
CA ARG A 591 -31.40 -15.31 22.78
C ARG A 591 -31.44 -14.00 22.01
N ALA A 592 -31.05 -12.89 22.64
CA ALA A 592 -31.00 -11.59 21.99
C ALA A 592 -30.02 -11.61 20.80
N PHE A 593 -28.80 -12.11 21.02
CA PHE A 593 -27.79 -12.22 19.96
C PHE A 593 -28.25 -13.12 18.81
N LEU A 594 -28.71 -14.34 19.10
CA LEU A 594 -29.15 -15.30 18.08
C LEU A 594 -30.39 -14.82 17.32
N GLY A 595 -31.34 -14.16 18.02
CA GLY A 595 -32.50 -13.52 17.40
C GLY A 595 -32.14 -12.34 16.50
N GLY A 596 -31.01 -11.68 16.76
CA GLY A 596 -30.40 -10.74 15.84
C GLY A 596 -29.80 -11.44 14.63
N TYR A 597 -28.89 -12.38 14.89
CA TYR A 597 -28.12 -13.09 13.88
C TYR A 597 -28.99 -13.82 12.86
N ALA A 598 -30.07 -14.49 13.31
CA ALA A 598 -30.97 -15.25 12.45
C ALA A 598 -31.72 -14.40 11.40
N GLN A 599 -31.71 -13.06 11.50
CA GLN A 599 -32.33 -12.19 10.48
C GLN A 599 -31.62 -12.28 9.13
N HIS A 600 -30.32 -12.58 9.13
CA HIS A 600 -29.49 -12.63 7.91
C HIS A 600 -28.55 -13.84 7.88
N GLY A 601 -28.16 -14.36 9.04
CA GLY A 601 -27.19 -15.44 9.19
C GLY A 601 -27.78 -16.84 9.02
N SER A 602 -26.90 -17.80 8.75
CA SER A 602 -27.29 -19.20 8.52
C SER A 602 -27.65 -19.95 9.82
N SER A 603 -28.75 -20.71 9.78
CA SER A 603 -29.15 -21.64 10.84
C SER A 603 -28.12 -22.76 11.06
N ASP A 604 -27.43 -23.22 10.00
CA ASP A 604 -26.35 -24.20 10.11
C ASP A 604 -25.17 -23.67 10.93
N ALA A 605 -24.84 -22.38 10.77
CA ALA A 605 -23.80 -21.74 11.55
C ALA A 605 -24.18 -21.67 13.05
N ILE A 606 -25.44 -21.34 13.35
CA ILE A 606 -25.97 -21.37 14.72
C ILE A 606 -25.84 -22.79 15.29
N ALA A 607 -26.35 -23.80 14.59
CA ALA A 607 -26.31 -25.19 15.05
C ALA A 607 -24.87 -25.68 15.33
N ARG A 608 -23.93 -25.32 14.46
CA ARG A 608 -22.50 -25.69 14.59
C ARG A 608 -21.80 -24.95 15.72
N ALA A 609 -22.28 -23.79 16.16
CA ALA A 609 -21.69 -23.04 17.27
C ALA A 609 -21.78 -23.78 18.62
N ALA A 610 -22.67 -24.77 18.75
CA ALA A 610 -22.81 -25.62 19.94
C ALA A 610 -21.78 -26.77 20.04
N LYS A 611 -20.84 -26.89 19.09
CA LYS A 611 -19.75 -27.87 19.09
C LYS A 611 -18.98 -27.81 20.41
N SER A 612 -18.69 -28.97 21.00
CA SER A 612 -17.98 -29.05 22.28
C SER A 612 -16.56 -28.50 22.18
N SER A 613 -15.91 -28.60 21.03
CA SER A 613 -14.57 -28.04 20.84
C SER A 613 -14.50 -26.52 21.00
N TYR A 614 -15.61 -25.79 20.78
CA TYR A 614 -15.58 -24.32 20.71
C TYR A 614 -15.59 -23.62 22.08
N PHE A 615 -16.06 -24.29 23.14
CA PHE A 615 -15.98 -23.71 24.49
C PHE A 615 -14.66 -24.03 25.21
N LEU A 616 -13.93 -25.06 24.76
CA LEU A 616 -12.69 -25.52 25.42
C LEU A 616 -11.66 -24.41 25.65
N PRO A 617 -11.44 -23.47 24.71
CA PRO A 617 -10.46 -22.39 24.92
C PRO A 617 -10.83 -21.45 26.07
N PHE A 618 -12.12 -21.37 26.42
CA PHE A 618 -12.67 -20.45 27.41
C PHE A 618 -12.91 -21.13 28.77
N TYR A 619 -12.97 -22.46 28.78
CA TYR A 619 -13.27 -23.28 29.96
C TYR A 619 -12.47 -22.88 31.22
N PRO A 620 -11.16 -22.55 31.17
CA PRO A 620 -10.42 -22.17 32.38
C PRO A 620 -10.94 -20.89 33.07
N ALA A 621 -11.70 -20.07 32.37
CA ALA A 621 -12.19 -18.77 32.81
C ALA A 621 -13.73 -18.68 32.84
N MET A 622 -14.42 -19.81 32.70
CA MET A 622 -15.88 -19.89 32.60
C MET A 622 -16.51 -20.84 33.61
N VAL A 623 -17.69 -20.48 34.10
CA VAL A 623 -18.49 -21.33 34.98
C VAL A 623 -19.28 -22.35 34.15
N ILE A 624 -19.33 -23.61 34.61
CA ILE A 624 -20.00 -24.72 33.91
C ILE A 624 -21.48 -24.41 33.63
N GLY A 625 -22.18 -23.77 34.57
CA GLY A 625 -23.57 -23.33 34.41
C GLY A 625 -23.77 -22.41 33.20
N ILE A 626 -22.88 -21.42 33.02
CA ILE A 626 -22.90 -20.52 31.86
C ILE A 626 -22.63 -21.28 30.56
N ILE A 627 -21.63 -22.18 30.54
CA ILE A 627 -21.35 -23.00 29.35
C ILE A 627 -22.58 -23.84 28.97
N LYS A 628 -23.24 -24.43 29.96
CA LYS A 628 -24.46 -25.22 29.76
C LYS A 628 -25.59 -24.33 29.22
N ALA A 629 -25.83 -23.17 29.83
CA ALA A 629 -26.82 -22.21 29.38
C ALA A 629 -26.62 -21.79 27.92
N VAL A 630 -25.40 -21.36 27.54
CA VAL A 630 -25.08 -20.97 26.16
C VAL A 630 -25.37 -22.11 25.18
N ARG A 631 -24.91 -23.32 25.49
CA ARG A 631 -25.05 -24.46 24.58
C ARG A 631 -26.49 -24.97 24.47
N GLU A 632 -27.24 -24.94 25.56
CA GLU A 632 -28.66 -25.28 25.56
C GLU A 632 -29.43 -24.29 24.70
N GLU A 633 -29.23 -22.99 24.90
CA GLU A 633 -29.92 -21.95 24.13
C GLU A 633 -29.61 -22.05 22.64
N ILE A 634 -28.34 -22.27 22.24
CA ILE A 634 -27.98 -22.49 20.83
C ILE A 634 -28.70 -23.72 20.26
N ARG A 635 -28.76 -24.83 20.99
CA ARG A 635 -29.39 -26.08 20.52
C ARG A 635 -30.92 -26.00 20.46
N SER A 636 -31.53 -25.25 21.37
CA SER A 636 -32.98 -25.05 21.40
C SER A 636 -33.44 -23.95 20.47
N PHE A 637 -32.53 -23.11 19.96
CA PHE A 637 -32.85 -22.01 19.07
C PHE A 637 -33.46 -22.56 17.77
N ARG A 638 -34.71 -22.19 17.52
CA ARG A 638 -35.43 -22.52 16.27
C ARG A 638 -35.49 -21.24 15.44
N CYS A 639 -34.93 -21.30 14.23
CA CYS A 639 -34.99 -20.22 13.25
C CYS A 639 -36.39 -20.05 12.68
#